data_AF-A0A3M6VCJ4-F1
#
_entry.id   AF-A0A3M6VCJ4-F1
#
_cell.length_a   1.000
_cell.length_b   1.000
_cell.length_c   1.000
_cell.angle_alpha   90.00
_cell.angle_beta   90.00
_cell.angle_gamma   90.00
#
_symmetry.space_group_name_H-M   'P 1'
#
loop_
_entity.id
_entity.type
_entity.pdbx_description
1 polymer ?
#
loop_
_entity_poly.entity_id
_entity_poly.type
_entity_poly.pdbx_seq_one_letter_code
_entity_poly.pdbx_strand_id
1 'polypeptide(L)'
;MAFDTAGGASLEQFTLLAKNARGRACVALIQQVLSNKKLFVFRELLDMPNVEALRDSEYKEHYELLRIFCFGTYNDYITRKHEMPELTLQQINKLRKLTAVSLAHKFKNIPYDTLMQDLGVSTIREVEDILIETIYSGLIQGKLDQKLRCFVVKYAVGRDTHHEDVDEMIQKLTNWKMQSAEICEKINTILSLAEKQEEDERERDEGIRNKMASRGAGERGKTFVSSGGNVRQGEDFSLYADSGTRRGRLMFVAPSSVNGTNECTYEMMLDHHPSSVCTPWVAKTGRKPINHGFNVSRKRPIHSSGTRLIPSKRPNNIINNNSVASELQRTRKRLPIYVHRSKIVSAVNGNQVVILVGETGSGKTTQIPQYIWESDQHHARIAITQPRRVAAITVAQRVCEEVNRGPLGDTVGYCVRFDDTTSKNTRLKFMTDGMLVREALLSPTLERYSVVVLDEAHERTLQTDILFGIVKRAMRKRKDLKVIVMSATLDVALFRRFFQDFSPSVIEVPGRMFQVDVFYTAKTQRDYLDSALVAVLQIHLDEKTNNGSILVFLTGQEDIETLETLLEEYARTLPADALKLMVCPIFAAMPREQQMKVFELAPAGVRKVILATNIAETSITINGVRYVVDTGLVKQRSFVASSGMEMLQTESVSKAQAWQRTGRAGREAAGICYRLFPEETFEQLPERAIPDIQRVSLEVVVLQLKCMGIDDVLGFDFIEKPLKTSLIKALEKLYALEALDNKGKLTTRGRQMAGLPVEPMYAVMLLKATELGCAEEALSVVAMLSVESIFYSPRDKKAEAAQSRARFIAYEGDQITLLNVFNGYIQCGTKQRNKWCRDHYINHRAMTRVESVRLQLKGYLEKLKLSIDSSFPDIDPLRKSIVAGFFLNTAMRSVAEGLGSSKTAYKTMCGRSEIVKVHPSSSLFMRNPPPKWVVYNELVFTSKHYIRSVLVIKKEWLMELAPTFFTKKNSGDKYKSSFIALGRTFVTMVASAGQPTRLYVKGVFLGYKRGLRNQYSHTALVKIQGLTDKKEVDFYLGKKIAYIYKAKSLKNGTQFRVVWGKVVRAHGSNGVVRAKFAKNLPAEAISKSVRVMLYPSRV
;
A
#
# COMPACT_ATOMS: atom_id res chain seq x y z
N MET A 1 10.31 19.98 -6.97
CA MET A 1 8.87 19.73 -7.27
C MET A 1 8.21 20.74 -8.24
N ALA A 2 8.95 21.56 -9.02
CA ALA A 2 8.32 22.57 -9.90
C ALA A 2 8.59 22.41 -11.42
N PHE A 3 9.62 21.66 -11.82
CA PHE A 3 10.01 21.50 -13.24
C PHE A 3 9.09 20.54 -14.02
N ASP A 4 8.54 19.52 -13.37
CA ASP A 4 7.75 18.44 -13.99
C ASP A 4 6.47 18.93 -14.71
N THR A 5 5.98 20.13 -14.36
CA THR A 5 4.80 20.74 -15.01
C THR A 5 5.12 21.45 -16.34
N ALA A 6 6.39 21.56 -16.75
CA ALA A 6 6.85 22.43 -17.84
C ALA A 6 7.57 21.71 -19.00
N GLY A 7 7.23 20.44 -19.29
CA GLY A 7 7.35 19.89 -20.65
C GLY A 7 8.45 18.86 -20.94
N GLY A 8 9.24 18.42 -19.95
CA GLY A 8 10.37 17.47 -20.14
C GLY A 8 10.01 16.23 -20.97
N ALA A 9 8.97 15.48 -20.57
CA ALA A 9 8.44 14.31 -21.29
C ALA A 9 7.85 14.58 -22.70
N SER A 10 8.04 15.79 -23.24
CA SER A 10 7.76 16.13 -24.64
C SER A 10 8.98 16.62 -25.43
N LEU A 11 10.14 16.87 -24.79
CA LEU A 11 11.40 17.17 -25.49
C LEU A 11 12.11 15.88 -25.91
N GLU A 12 12.06 14.83 -25.08
CA GLU A 12 12.60 13.48 -25.35
C GLU A 12 12.20 12.91 -26.73
N GLN A 13 10.98 13.20 -27.17
CA GLN A 13 10.47 12.73 -28.47
C GLN A 13 11.20 13.43 -29.63
N PHE A 14 11.55 14.70 -29.49
CA PHE A 14 12.28 15.45 -30.50
C PHE A 14 13.79 15.17 -30.45
N THR A 15 14.39 14.96 -29.27
CA THR A 15 15.80 14.54 -29.17
C THR A 15 16.00 13.12 -29.71
N LEU A 16 15.04 12.20 -29.50
CA LEU A 16 15.07 10.88 -30.13
C LEU A 16 14.98 10.95 -31.66
N LEU A 17 14.14 11.83 -32.21
CA LEU A 17 14.05 12.06 -33.66
C LEU A 17 15.33 12.73 -34.21
N ALA A 18 15.92 13.67 -33.47
CA ALA A 18 17.14 14.38 -33.86
C ALA A 18 18.35 13.43 -34.01
N LYS A 19 18.41 12.32 -33.27
CA LYS A 19 19.47 11.29 -33.42
C LYS A 19 19.55 10.65 -34.82
N ASN A 20 18.45 10.68 -35.58
CA ASN A 20 18.38 10.10 -36.94
C ASN A 20 18.17 11.15 -38.04
N ALA A 21 17.88 12.41 -37.70
CA ALA A 21 17.76 13.51 -38.64
C ALA A 21 19.14 14.08 -39.02
N ARG A 22 19.27 14.63 -40.24
CA ARG A 22 20.46 15.38 -40.72
C ARG A 22 20.03 16.52 -41.64
N GLY A 23 20.82 17.60 -41.70
CA GLY A 23 20.60 18.75 -42.59
C GLY A 23 19.15 19.29 -42.53
N ARG A 24 18.51 19.40 -43.70
CA ARG A 24 17.11 19.85 -43.85
C ARG A 24 16.09 19.12 -42.97
N ALA A 25 16.35 17.87 -42.58
CA ALA A 25 15.48 17.14 -41.63
C ALA A 25 15.61 17.66 -40.18
N CYS A 26 16.81 18.05 -39.76
CA CYS A 26 17.00 18.73 -38.47
C CYS A 26 16.36 20.13 -38.49
N VAL A 27 16.47 20.87 -39.60
CA VAL A 27 15.80 22.19 -39.77
C VAL A 27 14.29 22.09 -39.57
N ALA A 28 13.63 21.12 -40.22
CA ALA A 28 12.20 20.89 -40.05
C ALA A 28 11.82 20.53 -38.60
N LEU A 29 12.68 19.77 -37.91
CA LEU A 29 12.51 19.40 -36.50
C LEU A 29 12.65 20.61 -35.57
N ILE A 30 13.65 21.47 -35.79
CA ILE A 30 13.84 22.73 -35.04
C ILE A 30 12.59 23.61 -35.19
N GLN A 31 12.08 23.80 -36.41
CA GLN A 31 10.88 24.60 -36.65
C GLN A 31 9.63 24.03 -35.93
N GLN A 32 9.48 22.71 -35.86
CA GLN A 32 8.40 22.05 -35.09
C GLN A 32 8.55 22.26 -33.57
N VAL A 33 9.76 22.12 -33.03
CA VAL A 33 10.07 22.31 -31.60
C VAL A 33 9.84 23.75 -31.16
N LEU A 34 10.35 24.71 -31.93
CA LEU A 34 10.13 26.13 -31.67
C LEU A 34 8.65 26.50 -31.73
N SER A 35 7.86 25.83 -32.58
CA SER A 35 6.40 26.02 -32.69
C SER A 35 5.58 25.32 -31.58
N ASN A 36 6.14 24.38 -30.82
CA ASN A 36 5.41 23.62 -29.80
C ASN A 36 5.01 24.51 -28.61
N LYS A 37 3.70 24.67 -28.36
CA LYS A 37 3.12 25.56 -27.33
C LYS A 37 3.45 25.20 -25.87
N LYS A 38 4.08 24.05 -25.60
CA LYS A 38 4.42 23.58 -24.25
C LYS A 38 5.92 23.46 -23.96
N LEU A 39 6.79 23.61 -24.97
CA LEU A 39 8.25 23.55 -24.81
C LEU A 39 8.85 24.95 -24.69
N PHE A 40 9.65 25.15 -23.65
CA PHE A 40 10.30 26.41 -23.27
C PHE A 40 11.76 26.22 -22.79
N VAL A 41 12.29 25.01 -22.95
CA VAL A 41 13.64 24.54 -22.59
C VAL A 41 14.11 23.71 -23.78
N PHE A 42 15.32 23.92 -24.27
CA PHE A 42 15.76 23.45 -25.58
C PHE A 42 17.19 22.92 -25.66
N ARG A 43 18.00 23.09 -24.61
CA ARG A 43 19.43 22.78 -24.62
C ARG A 43 19.73 21.32 -24.95
N GLU A 44 18.97 20.35 -24.43
CA GLU A 44 19.14 18.93 -24.80
C GLU A 44 18.99 18.64 -26.30
N LEU A 45 18.37 19.54 -27.07
CA LEU A 45 18.27 19.45 -28.53
C LEU A 45 19.41 20.21 -29.24
N LEU A 46 19.86 21.34 -28.67
CA LEU A 46 21.01 22.09 -29.19
C LEU A 46 22.30 21.25 -29.06
N ASP A 47 22.47 20.60 -27.92
CA ASP A 47 23.62 19.75 -27.55
C ASP A 47 23.58 18.35 -28.25
N MET A 48 22.73 18.15 -29.28
CA MET A 48 22.69 16.91 -30.08
C MET A 48 23.68 17.00 -31.25
N PRO A 49 24.56 15.98 -31.48
CA PRO A 49 25.58 16.06 -32.54
C PRO A 49 25.07 16.36 -33.96
N ASN A 50 23.88 15.85 -34.35
CA ASN A 50 23.29 16.16 -35.66
C ASN A 50 22.67 17.57 -35.77
N VAL A 51 22.50 18.26 -34.64
CA VAL A 51 22.02 19.65 -34.55
C VAL A 51 23.22 20.60 -34.44
N GLU A 52 24.21 20.26 -33.62
CA GLU A 52 25.49 20.96 -33.57
C GLU A 52 26.18 20.97 -34.94
N ALA A 53 26.15 19.86 -35.69
CA ALA A 53 26.65 19.79 -37.06
C ALA A 53 25.95 20.74 -38.06
N LEU A 54 24.86 21.42 -37.69
CA LEU A 54 24.28 22.49 -38.52
C LEU A 54 25.06 23.81 -38.42
N ARG A 55 25.80 24.04 -37.33
CA ARG A 55 26.58 25.25 -37.03
C ARG A 55 27.55 25.64 -38.15
N ASP A 56 28.19 24.64 -38.74
CA ASP A 56 29.20 24.78 -39.79
C ASP A 56 28.68 24.31 -41.16
N SER A 57 27.36 24.40 -41.36
CA SER A 57 26.65 23.99 -42.59
C SER A 57 25.89 25.15 -43.25
N GLU A 58 25.32 24.90 -44.43
CA GLU A 58 24.37 25.81 -45.11
C GLU A 58 23.16 26.21 -44.24
N TYR A 59 22.84 25.46 -43.18
CA TYR A 59 21.72 25.71 -42.27
C TYR A 59 22.11 26.43 -40.96
N LYS A 60 23.30 27.04 -40.88
CA LYS A 60 23.82 27.76 -39.70
C LYS A 60 22.81 28.74 -39.07
N GLU A 61 22.03 29.43 -39.91
CA GLU A 61 20.97 30.35 -39.49
C GLU A 61 19.92 29.70 -38.55
N HIS A 62 19.62 28.41 -38.74
CA HIS A 62 18.65 27.66 -37.93
C HIS A 62 19.25 27.17 -36.60
N TYR A 63 20.56 26.93 -36.57
CA TYR A 63 21.30 26.62 -35.34
C TYR A 63 21.38 27.84 -34.42
N GLU A 64 21.78 29.00 -34.97
CA GLU A 64 21.82 30.26 -34.22
C GLU A 64 20.41 30.71 -33.77
N LEU A 65 19.36 30.44 -34.57
CA LEU A 65 17.98 30.65 -34.14
C LEU A 65 17.60 29.78 -32.92
N LEU A 66 17.95 28.48 -32.92
CA LEU A 66 17.70 27.60 -31.76
C LEU A 66 18.48 28.07 -30.52
N ARG A 67 19.73 28.51 -30.70
CA ARG A 67 20.59 29.09 -29.65
C ARG A 67 19.97 30.34 -29.02
N ILE A 68 19.33 31.22 -29.80
CA ILE A 68 18.56 32.36 -29.25
C ILE A 68 17.35 31.88 -28.43
N PHE A 69 16.64 30.83 -28.84
CA PHE A 69 15.55 30.29 -28.03
C PHE A 69 16.02 29.61 -26.73
N CYS A 70 17.21 29.03 -26.70
CA CYS A 70 17.83 28.54 -25.46
C CYS A 70 18.15 29.72 -24.53
N PHE A 71 19.03 30.62 -24.97
CA PHE A 71 19.73 31.59 -24.11
C PHE A 71 19.36 33.05 -24.37
N GLY A 72 19.14 33.44 -25.63
CA GLY A 72 18.90 34.82 -26.06
C GLY A 72 17.49 35.36 -25.80
N THR A 73 17.29 36.63 -26.11
CA THR A 73 16.04 37.39 -25.95
C THR A 73 15.39 37.76 -27.28
N TYR A 74 14.22 38.38 -27.22
CA TYR A 74 13.53 38.93 -28.38
C TYR A 74 14.32 40.07 -29.04
N ASN A 75 15.01 40.90 -28.24
CA ASN A 75 15.85 41.97 -28.77
C ASN A 75 17.05 41.42 -29.56
N ASP A 76 17.70 40.36 -29.07
CA ASP A 76 18.84 39.73 -29.77
C ASP A 76 18.45 39.20 -31.16
N TYR A 77 17.24 38.62 -31.29
CA TYR A 77 16.67 38.22 -32.58
C TYR A 77 16.39 39.43 -33.48
N ILE A 78 15.88 40.54 -32.94
CA ILE A 78 15.61 41.75 -33.74
C ILE A 78 16.92 42.37 -34.27
N THR A 79 17.97 42.45 -33.45
CA THR A 79 19.29 42.93 -33.89
C THR A 79 19.87 42.06 -35.03
N ARG A 80 19.69 40.74 -34.96
CA ARG A 80 20.18 39.77 -35.97
C ARG A 80 19.13 39.30 -36.98
N LYS A 81 18.02 40.03 -37.15
CA LYS A 81 16.90 39.59 -38.01
C LYS A 81 17.30 39.39 -39.48
N HIS A 82 18.38 40.01 -39.93
CA HIS A 82 18.93 39.88 -41.28
C HIS A 82 19.84 38.64 -41.45
N GLU A 83 20.21 37.96 -40.37
CA GLU A 83 21.03 36.74 -40.35
C GLU A 83 20.20 35.46 -40.07
N MET A 84 18.87 35.58 -39.99
CA MET A 84 17.99 34.52 -39.44
C MET A 84 16.65 34.36 -40.17
N PRO A 85 16.04 33.15 -40.13
CA PRO A 85 14.71 32.90 -40.71
C PRO A 85 13.60 33.71 -40.03
N GLU A 86 12.61 34.15 -40.80
CA GLU A 86 11.46 34.88 -40.26
C GLU A 86 10.62 34.01 -39.29
N LEU A 87 10.49 34.48 -38.05
CA LEU A 87 9.68 33.83 -37.03
C LEU A 87 8.17 34.02 -37.24
N THR A 88 7.41 32.94 -37.09
CA THR A 88 5.95 33.01 -37.02
C THR A 88 5.49 33.73 -35.74
N LEU A 89 4.28 34.30 -35.76
CA LEU A 89 3.67 34.96 -34.60
C LEU A 89 3.65 34.09 -33.32
N GLN A 90 3.57 32.76 -33.46
CA GLN A 90 3.61 31.83 -32.32
C GLN A 90 5.03 31.71 -31.72
N GLN A 91 6.07 31.72 -32.57
CA GLN A 91 7.46 31.72 -32.12
C GLN A 91 7.88 33.08 -31.53
N ILE A 92 7.48 34.20 -32.15
CA ILE A 92 7.65 35.57 -31.61
C ILE A 92 7.06 35.65 -30.20
N ASN A 93 5.81 35.22 -30.02
CA ASN A 93 5.15 35.24 -28.71
C ASN A 93 5.76 34.25 -27.72
N LYS A 94 6.47 33.20 -28.16
CA LYS A 94 7.28 32.34 -27.28
C LYS A 94 8.56 33.06 -26.84
N LEU A 95 9.30 33.67 -27.77
CA LEU A 95 10.57 34.34 -27.46
C LEU A 95 10.38 35.56 -26.54
N ARG A 96 9.27 36.29 -26.71
CA ARG A 96 8.83 37.33 -25.76
C ARG A 96 8.57 36.78 -24.35
N LYS A 97 7.93 35.62 -24.20
CA LYS A 97 7.71 34.97 -22.89
C LYS A 97 9.03 34.55 -22.24
N LEU A 98 9.97 34.00 -23.02
CA LEU A 98 11.31 33.64 -22.56
C LEU A 98 12.14 34.87 -22.15
N THR A 99 11.96 35.99 -22.85
CA THR A 99 12.55 37.29 -22.48
C THR A 99 12.00 37.78 -21.13
N ALA A 100 10.67 37.72 -20.92
CA ALA A 100 10.05 38.06 -19.64
C ALA A 100 10.52 37.15 -18.48
N VAL A 101 10.75 35.85 -18.73
CA VAL A 101 11.37 34.94 -17.75
C VAL A 101 12.80 35.37 -17.41
N SER A 102 13.59 35.76 -18.42
CA SER A 102 14.99 36.15 -18.26
C SER A 102 15.12 37.43 -17.42
N LEU A 103 14.27 38.43 -17.67
CA LEU A 103 14.19 39.64 -16.86
C LEU A 103 13.69 39.34 -15.43
N ALA A 104 12.76 38.39 -15.29
CA ALA A 104 12.26 37.97 -13.98
C ALA A 104 13.28 37.15 -13.15
N HIS A 105 14.30 36.58 -13.78
CA HIS A 105 15.44 35.98 -13.07
C HIS A 105 16.43 37.04 -12.58
N LYS A 106 16.64 38.11 -13.37
CA LYS A 106 17.58 39.22 -13.05
C LYS A 106 17.01 40.25 -12.06
N PHE A 107 15.72 40.57 -12.15
CA PHE A 107 15.13 41.70 -11.41
C PHE A 107 13.88 41.30 -10.62
N LYS A 108 13.87 41.61 -9.32
CA LYS A 108 12.72 41.39 -8.42
C LYS A 108 11.54 42.33 -8.69
N ASN A 109 11.80 43.52 -9.22
CA ASN A 109 10.81 44.48 -9.70
C ASN A 109 11.23 44.92 -11.11
N ILE A 110 10.42 44.64 -12.12
CA ILE A 110 10.72 45.00 -13.52
C ILE A 110 9.84 46.18 -13.95
N PRO A 111 10.37 47.35 -14.32
CA PRO A 111 9.56 48.45 -14.85
C PRO A 111 8.82 48.05 -16.13
N TYR A 112 7.61 48.56 -16.31
CA TYR A 112 6.83 48.33 -17.53
C TYR A 112 7.49 48.94 -18.76
N ASP A 113 8.20 50.07 -18.62
CA ASP A 113 8.86 50.72 -19.74
C ASP A 113 10.05 49.86 -20.25
N THR A 114 10.82 49.24 -19.34
CA THR A 114 11.84 48.21 -19.69
C THR A 114 11.20 46.99 -20.38
N LEU A 115 10.05 46.52 -19.88
CA LEU A 115 9.32 45.41 -20.50
C LEU A 115 8.75 45.79 -21.89
N MET A 116 8.36 47.04 -22.12
CA MET A 116 7.92 47.51 -23.44
C MET A 116 9.08 47.50 -24.44
N GLN A 117 10.27 47.94 -24.01
CA GLN A 117 11.50 47.91 -24.79
C GLN A 117 11.92 46.48 -25.13
N ASP A 118 12.19 45.63 -24.13
CA ASP A 118 12.81 44.32 -24.34
C ASP A 118 11.86 43.29 -25.00
N LEU A 119 10.55 43.46 -24.83
CA LEU A 119 9.54 42.66 -25.56
C LEU A 119 9.18 43.28 -26.93
N GLY A 120 9.67 44.48 -27.23
CA GLY A 120 9.37 45.24 -28.45
C GLY A 120 7.88 45.40 -28.68
N VAL A 121 7.16 46.00 -27.73
CA VAL A 121 5.71 46.24 -27.78
C VAL A 121 5.37 47.69 -27.45
N SER A 122 4.45 48.29 -28.21
CA SER A 122 4.18 49.73 -28.14
C SER A 122 3.12 50.13 -27.12
N THR A 123 2.41 49.17 -26.51
CA THR A 123 1.45 49.45 -25.45
C THR A 123 1.69 48.65 -24.17
N ILE A 124 1.45 49.29 -23.02
CA ILE A 124 1.42 48.63 -21.70
C ILE A 124 0.46 47.43 -21.70
N ARG A 125 -0.63 47.49 -22.47
CA ARG A 125 -1.58 46.39 -22.54
C ARG A 125 -0.97 45.12 -23.13
N GLU A 126 -0.13 45.24 -24.15
CA GLU A 126 0.60 44.08 -24.70
C GLU A 126 1.58 43.50 -23.69
N VAL A 127 2.27 44.33 -22.89
CA VAL A 127 3.09 43.86 -21.76
C VAL A 127 2.24 43.11 -20.74
N GLU A 128 1.10 43.66 -20.32
CA GLU A 128 0.23 42.98 -19.36
C GLU A 128 -0.33 41.67 -19.91
N ASP A 129 -0.81 41.64 -21.16
CA ASP A 129 -1.32 40.43 -21.82
C ASP A 129 -0.20 39.37 -21.98
N ILE A 130 1.04 39.74 -22.35
CA ILE A 130 2.20 38.82 -22.42
C ILE A 130 2.58 38.28 -21.03
N LEU A 131 2.68 39.14 -20.01
CA LEU A 131 2.98 38.71 -18.63
C LEU A 131 1.90 37.75 -18.11
N ILE A 132 0.63 38.07 -18.36
CA ILE A 132 -0.52 37.23 -17.98
C ILE A 132 -0.46 35.87 -18.68
N GLU A 133 -0.15 35.81 -19.97
CA GLU A 133 0.08 34.53 -20.66
C GLU A 133 1.31 33.76 -20.14
N THR A 134 2.37 34.46 -19.74
CA THR A 134 3.59 33.85 -19.15
C THR A 134 3.27 33.22 -17.79
N ILE A 135 2.44 33.88 -16.98
CA ILE A 135 1.91 33.37 -15.69
C ILE A 135 0.97 32.18 -15.92
N TYR A 136 0.06 32.24 -16.90
CA TYR A 136 -0.81 31.10 -17.24
C TYR A 136 -0.03 29.90 -17.81
N SER A 137 1.14 30.14 -18.41
CA SER A 137 2.06 29.10 -18.88
C SER A 137 2.89 28.48 -17.74
N GLY A 138 2.79 29.01 -16.51
CA GLY A 138 3.52 28.54 -15.33
C GLY A 138 4.97 29.01 -15.23
N LEU A 139 5.44 29.84 -16.17
CA LEU A 139 6.85 30.19 -16.32
C LEU A 139 7.31 31.29 -15.35
N ILE A 140 6.41 32.18 -14.93
CA ILE A 140 6.65 33.20 -13.90
C ILE A 140 5.47 33.29 -12.92
N GLN A 141 5.73 33.73 -11.70
CA GLN A 141 4.70 34.15 -10.74
C GLN A 141 5.10 35.52 -10.17
N GLY A 142 4.15 36.45 -10.16
CA GLY A 142 4.36 37.80 -9.63
C GLY A 142 3.06 38.59 -9.53
N LYS A 143 3.20 39.87 -9.18
CA LYS A 143 2.10 40.84 -9.08
C LYS A 143 2.37 41.97 -10.07
N LEU A 144 1.42 42.20 -10.99
CA LEU A 144 1.38 43.39 -11.81
C LEU A 144 0.97 44.58 -10.90
N ASP A 145 1.90 45.49 -10.61
CA ASP A 145 1.60 46.71 -9.86
C ASP A 145 1.38 47.89 -10.81
N GLN A 146 0.12 48.07 -11.17
CA GLN A 146 -0.34 49.12 -12.06
C GLN A 146 -0.22 50.55 -11.49
N LYS A 147 0.03 50.72 -10.18
CA LYS A 147 0.28 52.05 -9.59
C LYS A 147 1.76 52.42 -9.73
N LEU A 148 2.66 51.45 -9.55
CA LEU A 148 4.11 51.63 -9.70
C LEU A 148 4.62 51.33 -11.12
N ARG A 149 3.72 50.99 -12.06
CA ARG A 149 4.02 50.57 -13.45
C ARG A 149 5.14 49.52 -13.49
N CYS A 150 5.05 48.49 -12.66
CA CYS A 150 6.08 47.44 -12.61
C CYS A 150 5.51 46.05 -12.35
N PHE A 151 6.24 45.02 -12.78
CA PHE A 151 5.97 43.64 -12.44
C PHE A 151 6.84 43.23 -11.25
N VAL A 152 6.21 42.98 -10.10
CA VAL A 152 6.85 42.50 -8.88
C VAL A 152 6.95 40.98 -8.96
N VAL A 153 8.17 40.47 -9.20
CA VAL A 153 8.45 39.04 -9.32
C VAL A 153 8.42 38.38 -7.95
N LYS A 154 7.79 37.22 -7.88
CA LYS A 154 7.83 36.32 -6.72
C LYS A 154 8.61 35.03 -7.02
N TYR A 155 8.56 34.55 -8.26
CA TYR A 155 9.25 33.35 -8.73
C TYR A 155 9.34 33.36 -10.26
N ALA A 156 10.40 32.78 -10.82
CA ALA A 156 10.56 32.48 -12.23
C ALA A 156 11.11 31.05 -12.37
N VAL A 157 10.67 30.33 -13.40
CA VAL A 157 11.27 29.04 -13.79
C VAL A 157 12.62 29.32 -14.47
N GLY A 158 13.62 28.46 -14.24
CA GLY A 158 14.90 28.55 -14.95
C GLY A 158 14.73 28.30 -16.45
N ARG A 159 15.48 29.04 -17.27
CA ARG A 159 15.73 28.68 -18.68
C ARG A 159 16.85 27.63 -18.76
N ASP A 160 17.23 27.30 -19.98
CA ASP A 160 18.52 26.66 -20.28
C ASP A 160 19.69 27.46 -19.67
N THR A 161 20.49 26.82 -18.84
CA THR A 161 21.70 27.38 -18.19
C THR A 161 22.91 27.25 -19.13
N HIS A 162 23.88 28.17 -19.11
CA HIS A 162 25.19 27.96 -19.75
C HIS A 162 26.06 26.97 -18.95
N HIS A 163 27.20 26.56 -19.51
CA HIS A 163 28.23 25.87 -18.72
C HIS A 163 28.97 26.82 -17.77
N GLU A 164 29.23 28.06 -18.23
CA GLU A 164 29.96 29.09 -17.47
C GLU A 164 29.20 29.57 -16.21
N ASP A 165 27.86 29.57 -16.24
CA ASP A 165 27.03 29.92 -15.08
C ASP A 165 27.17 28.92 -13.91
N VAL A 166 27.62 27.68 -14.18
CA VAL A 166 27.60 26.58 -13.20
C VAL A 166 28.55 26.84 -12.04
N ASP A 167 29.73 27.40 -12.31
CA ASP A 167 30.72 27.70 -11.26
C ASP A 167 30.25 28.85 -10.35
N GLU A 168 29.55 29.84 -10.91
CA GLU A 168 28.94 30.92 -10.11
C GLU A 168 27.79 30.37 -9.24
N MET A 169 27.01 29.40 -9.76
CA MET A 169 25.99 28.68 -8.98
C MET A 169 26.62 27.82 -7.86
N ILE A 170 27.73 27.14 -8.13
CA ILE A 170 28.49 26.37 -7.12
C ILE A 170 29.04 27.30 -6.03
N GLN A 171 29.57 28.47 -6.39
CA GLN A 171 30.06 29.44 -5.41
C GLN A 171 28.92 29.99 -4.54
N LYS A 172 27.75 30.31 -5.13
CA LYS A 172 26.56 30.75 -4.39
C LYS A 172 26.05 29.68 -3.42
N LEU A 173 26.02 28.41 -3.85
CA LEU A 173 25.64 27.27 -2.99
C LEU A 173 26.66 27.02 -1.87
N THR A 174 27.95 27.15 -2.16
CA THR A 174 29.03 27.04 -1.15
C THR A 174 28.91 28.13 -0.08
N ASN A 175 28.68 29.38 -0.48
CA ASN A 175 28.44 30.49 0.45
C ASN A 175 27.18 30.25 1.31
N TRP A 176 26.09 29.75 0.70
CA TRP A 176 24.87 29.42 1.44
C TRP A 176 25.05 28.23 2.40
N LYS A 177 25.88 27.23 2.05
CA LYS A 177 26.27 26.12 2.93
C LYS A 177 27.01 26.63 4.17
N MET A 178 27.97 27.55 4.00
CA MET A 178 28.72 28.15 5.12
C MET A 178 27.80 28.95 6.05
N GLN A 179 26.95 29.83 5.51
CA GLN A 179 25.95 30.57 6.30
C GLN A 179 24.97 29.64 7.03
N SER A 180 24.58 28.53 6.41
CA SER A 180 23.68 27.55 7.05
C SER A 180 24.36 26.83 8.22
N ALA A 181 25.64 26.49 8.09
CA ALA A 181 26.42 25.89 9.17
C ALA A 181 26.57 26.84 10.38
N GLU A 182 26.88 28.11 10.12
CA GLU A 182 26.98 29.18 11.14
C GLU A 182 25.66 29.38 11.91
N ILE A 183 24.52 29.22 11.24
CA ILE A 183 23.19 29.27 11.86
C ILE A 183 22.93 28.02 12.72
N CYS A 184 23.30 26.82 12.24
CA CYS A 184 23.19 25.59 13.01
C CYS A 184 24.06 25.62 14.28
N GLU A 185 25.29 26.13 14.19
CA GLU A 185 26.18 26.29 15.34
C GLU A 185 25.56 27.19 16.42
N LYS A 186 25.02 28.36 16.02
CA LYS A 186 24.30 29.28 16.92
C LYS A 186 23.07 28.64 17.57
N ILE A 187 22.33 27.81 16.83
CA ILE A 187 21.18 27.06 17.38
C ILE A 187 21.64 26.02 18.40
N ASN A 188 22.74 25.29 18.12
CA ASN A 188 23.32 24.33 19.05
C ASN A 188 23.84 25.01 20.33
N THR A 189 24.44 26.21 20.23
CA THR A 189 24.83 27.01 21.40
C THR A 189 23.61 27.38 22.25
N ILE A 190 22.52 27.85 21.64
CA ILE A 190 21.27 28.18 22.34
C ILE A 190 20.65 26.95 23.02
N LEU A 191 20.70 25.77 22.37
CA LEU A 191 20.26 24.50 22.97
C LEU A 191 21.09 24.16 24.21
N SER A 192 22.43 24.18 24.12
CA SER A 192 23.30 23.85 25.26
C SER A 192 23.12 24.78 26.46
N LEU A 193 22.77 26.06 26.23
CA LEU A 193 22.43 27.01 27.29
C LEU A 193 21.07 26.70 27.93
N ALA A 194 20.08 26.29 27.15
CA ALA A 194 18.76 25.90 27.67
C ALA A 194 18.80 24.57 28.44
N GLU A 195 19.55 23.58 27.93
CA GLU A 195 19.78 22.29 28.61
C GLU A 195 20.46 22.51 29.97
N LYS A 196 21.48 23.38 30.02
CA LYS A 196 22.13 23.75 31.28
C LYS A 196 21.20 24.50 32.24
N GLN A 197 20.33 25.39 31.76
CA GLN A 197 19.32 26.01 32.64
C GLN A 197 18.35 24.97 33.24
N GLU A 198 17.92 23.97 32.47
CA GLU A 198 17.06 22.91 32.99
C GLU A 198 17.78 22.03 34.03
N GLU A 199 19.09 21.82 33.86
CA GLU A 199 19.93 21.10 34.84
C GLU A 199 20.14 21.92 36.14
N ASP A 200 20.50 23.21 36.03
CA ASP A 200 20.59 24.16 37.15
C ASP A 200 19.25 24.30 37.93
N GLU A 201 18.10 24.17 37.25
CA GLU A 201 16.78 24.16 37.89
C GLU A 201 16.49 22.83 38.59
N ARG A 202 16.82 21.68 37.99
CA ARG A 202 16.67 20.36 38.61
C ARG A 202 17.53 20.22 39.88
N GLU A 203 18.78 20.69 39.86
CA GLU A 203 19.64 20.70 41.04
C GLU A 203 19.08 21.59 42.17
N ARG A 204 18.50 22.75 41.85
CA ARG A 204 17.79 23.56 42.86
C ARG A 204 16.61 22.81 43.45
N ASP A 205 15.78 22.20 42.62
CA ASP A 205 14.57 21.51 43.05
C ASP A 205 14.89 20.30 43.93
N GLU A 206 15.93 19.54 43.59
CA GLU A 206 16.44 18.42 44.40
C GLU A 206 17.12 18.91 45.69
N GLY A 207 17.90 19.99 45.63
CA GLY A 207 18.48 20.65 46.81
C GLY A 207 17.41 21.20 47.77
N ILE A 208 16.30 21.71 47.26
CA ILE A 208 15.12 22.13 48.05
C ILE A 208 14.45 20.90 48.66
N ARG A 209 14.23 19.83 47.88
CA ARG A 209 13.61 18.57 48.33
C ARG A 209 14.41 17.90 49.45
N ASN A 210 15.74 17.90 49.33
CA ASN A 210 16.65 17.39 50.36
C ASN A 210 16.67 18.29 51.62
N LYS A 211 16.58 19.62 51.47
CA LYS A 211 16.42 20.55 52.61
C LYS A 211 15.07 20.44 53.31
N MET A 212 14.01 20.02 52.61
CA MET A 212 12.72 19.67 53.21
C MET A 212 12.79 18.34 53.95
N ALA A 213 13.45 17.33 53.38
CA ALA A 213 13.65 16.03 54.01
C ALA A 213 14.45 16.12 55.32
N SER A 214 15.57 16.86 55.32
CA SER A 214 16.38 17.04 56.54
C SER A 214 15.69 17.86 57.64
N ARG A 215 14.85 18.84 57.27
CA ARG A 215 14.00 19.58 58.23
C ARG A 215 12.81 18.78 58.77
N GLY A 216 12.45 17.66 58.15
CA GLY A 216 11.39 16.77 58.65
C GLY A 216 11.80 15.87 59.82
N ALA A 217 13.09 15.78 60.14
CA ALA A 217 13.64 14.84 61.13
C ALA A 217 14.05 15.49 62.47
N GLY A 218 13.98 16.82 62.58
CA GLY A 218 14.41 17.57 63.77
C GLY A 218 13.25 18.26 64.51
N GLU A 219 13.43 18.43 65.81
CA GLU A 219 12.72 19.39 66.68
C GLU A 219 11.19 19.29 66.77
N ARG A 220 10.73 18.33 67.57
CA ARG A 220 9.56 18.58 68.44
C ARG A 220 10.00 19.47 69.60
N GLY A 221 9.61 20.75 69.65
CA GLY A 221 9.84 21.54 70.87
C GLY A 221 9.48 23.03 70.83
N LYS A 222 8.83 23.48 71.91
CA LYS A 222 8.92 24.83 72.52
C LYS A 222 8.53 26.08 71.69
N THR A 223 7.25 26.44 71.84
CA THR A 223 6.78 27.72 72.45
C THR A 223 7.32 29.09 71.99
N PHE A 224 6.38 29.90 71.48
CA PHE A 224 6.07 31.31 71.86
C PHE A 224 6.85 32.52 71.30
N VAL A 225 6.05 33.60 71.13
CA VAL A 225 6.37 35.05 71.29
C VAL A 225 6.91 35.89 70.09
N SER A 226 5.94 36.60 69.50
CA SER A 226 5.88 38.03 69.10
C SER A 226 6.90 38.74 68.20
N SER A 227 6.32 39.77 67.54
CA SER A 227 6.88 41.09 67.20
C SER A 227 8.00 41.22 66.15
N GLY A 228 7.99 42.26 65.29
CA GLY A 228 6.93 43.26 65.10
C GLY A 228 7.42 44.57 64.46
N GLY A 229 6.73 45.03 63.41
CA GLY A 229 7.07 46.27 62.68
C GLY A 229 8.34 46.14 61.82
N ASN A 230 8.68 47.13 60.98
CA ASN A 230 7.89 48.27 60.50
C ASN A 230 8.43 48.66 59.10
N VAL A 231 7.61 48.71 58.04
CA VAL A 231 6.84 49.90 57.59
C VAL A 231 7.65 50.86 56.69
N ARG A 232 7.38 50.74 55.37
CA ARG A 232 7.32 51.80 54.33
C ARG A 232 8.66 52.42 53.84
N GLN A 233 8.73 53.12 52.69
CA GLN A 233 7.66 53.62 51.79
C GLN A 233 8.09 53.72 50.31
N GLY A 234 7.11 53.72 49.38
CA GLY A 234 7.24 54.20 47.98
C GLY A 234 7.67 53.16 46.94
N GLU A 235 7.10 53.09 45.73
CA GLU A 235 5.97 53.83 45.13
C GLU A 235 5.10 52.89 44.25
N ASP A 236 3.80 53.21 44.17
CA ASP A 236 2.78 52.95 43.13
C ASP A 236 2.82 51.63 42.30
N PHE A 237 1.86 50.68 42.36
CA PHE A 237 0.37 50.76 42.35
C PHE A 237 -0.19 51.57 41.17
N SER A 238 -0.82 50.96 40.16
CA SER A 238 -2.24 50.57 40.13
C SER A 238 -2.60 50.15 38.68
N LEU A 239 -3.69 49.47 38.29
CA LEU A 239 -4.79 48.67 38.89
C LEU A 239 -5.15 47.61 37.78
N TYR A 240 -6.12 46.69 37.83
CA TYR A 240 -7.35 46.44 38.60
C TYR A 240 -7.54 44.91 38.72
N ALA A 241 -8.42 44.43 39.61
CA ALA A 241 -8.85 43.03 39.66
C ALA A 241 -10.31 42.88 40.08
N ASP A 242 -11.00 41.85 39.59
CA ASP A 242 -12.32 41.38 40.07
C ASP A 242 -12.46 39.89 39.65
N SER A 243 -12.17 38.90 40.52
CA SER A 243 -12.88 38.36 41.70
C SER A 243 -13.85 37.19 41.36
N GLY A 244 -13.90 36.17 42.24
CA GLY A 244 -14.44 34.84 41.90
C GLY A 244 -14.33 33.80 43.04
N THR A 245 -14.99 34.10 44.16
CA THR A 245 -15.18 33.29 45.39
C THR A 245 -15.80 31.88 45.18
N ARG A 246 -15.77 30.86 46.07
CA ARG A 246 -15.07 30.54 47.37
C ARG A 246 -15.47 29.11 47.84
N ARG A 247 -14.61 28.43 48.63
CA ARG A 247 -14.90 27.34 49.65
C ARG A 247 -15.51 26.02 49.12
N GLY A 248 -15.48 24.87 49.85
CA GLY A 248 -14.87 24.46 51.14
C GLY A 248 -14.14 23.09 51.01
N ARG A 249 -13.42 22.51 52.00
CA ARG A 249 -13.68 22.28 53.46
C ARG A 249 -14.89 21.33 53.64
N LEU A 250 -14.89 20.19 54.35
CA LEU A 250 -14.12 19.56 55.46
C LEU A 250 -13.79 18.05 55.12
N MET A 251 -13.11 17.14 55.88
CA MET A 251 -12.09 17.08 56.97
C MET A 251 -11.55 15.60 57.11
N PHE A 252 -10.79 15.32 58.19
CA PHE A 252 -10.31 14.07 58.86
C PHE A 252 -11.28 12.85 58.89
N VAL A 253 -10.92 11.59 59.26
CA VAL A 253 -10.04 11.05 60.35
C VAL A 253 -9.30 9.75 59.92
N ALA A 254 -8.28 9.33 60.70
CA ALA A 254 -7.54 8.07 60.53
C ALA A 254 -8.04 6.93 61.48
N PRO A 255 -7.21 6.16 62.23
CA PRO A 255 -6.88 4.78 61.87
C PRO A 255 -7.25 3.72 62.94
N SER A 256 -7.10 2.43 62.61
CA SER A 256 -6.56 1.42 63.55
C SER A 256 -6.24 0.07 62.88
N SER A 257 -5.19 -0.58 63.38
CA SER A 257 -4.89 -2.01 63.25
C SER A 257 -5.53 -2.78 64.41
N VAL A 258 -5.55 -4.12 64.33
CA VAL A 258 -5.20 -5.07 65.41
C VAL A 258 -5.07 -6.49 64.80
N ASN A 259 -4.21 -7.32 65.39
CA ASN A 259 -4.00 -8.73 65.00
C ASN A 259 -5.03 -9.67 65.68
N GLY A 260 -5.27 -10.85 65.11
CA GLY A 260 -6.01 -11.93 65.78
C GLY A 260 -5.74 -13.30 65.14
N THR A 261 -5.44 -14.30 65.96
CA THR A 261 -5.04 -15.66 65.54
C THR A 261 -5.83 -16.74 66.28
N ASN A 262 -6.02 -17.87 65.59
CA ASN A 262 -6.27 -19.22 66.11
C ASN A 262 -7.64 -19.59 66.75
N GLU A 263 -8.16 -20.75 66.29
CA GLU A 263 -8.66 -21.91 67.08
C GLU A 263 -9.94 -21.78 67.97
N CYS A 264 -10.80 -22.79 68.15
CA CYS A 264 -11.07 -24.07 67.44
C CYS A 264 -12.46 -24.64 67.90
N THR A 265 -12.67 -25.97 67.83
CA THR A 265 -13.75 -26.82 68.43
C THR A 265 -15.09 -26.90 67.64
N TYR A 266 -15.49 -28.07 67.10
CA TYR A 266 -16.28 -29.23 67.65
C TYR A 266 -17.81 -28.99 67.59
N GLU A 267 -18.75 -29.92 67.34
CA GLU A 267 -18.86 -31.42 67.32
C GLU A 267 -19.65 -31.93 66.06
N MET A 268 -19.52 -33.19 65.57
CA MET A 268 -20.39 -34.39 65.75
C MET A 268 -21.93 -34.17 65.66
N MET A 269 -22.79 -35.03 65.09
CA MET A 269 -22.74 -36.43 64.55
C MET A 269 -23.70 -36.56 63.30
N LEU A 270 -24.31 -37.63 62.76
CA LEU A 270 -24.52 -39.09 63.01
C LEU A 270 -24.89 -39.81 61.65
N ASP A 271 -25.43 -41.05 61.66
CA ASP A 271 -25.69 -41.93 60.48
C ASP A 271 -27.16 -42.02 59.96
N HIS A 272 -27.36 -42.40 58.67
CA HIS A 272 -28.03 -43.66 58.22
C HIS A 272 -28.49 -43.74 56.72
N HIS A 273 -28.71 -44.97 56.25
CA HIS A 273 -29.33 -45.41 54.97
C HIS A 273 -30.90 -45.36 55.03
N PRO A 274 -31.74 -45.62 53.97
CA PRO A 274 -31.57 -46.64 52.90
C PRO A 274 -32.26 -46.46 51.51
N SER A 275 -32.06 -47.48 50.67
CA SER A 275 -32.92 -48.08 49.60
C SER A 275 -34.15 -47.38 48.95
N SER A 276 -34.03 -47.10 47.63
CA SER A 276 -34.77 -47.73 46.50
C SER A 276 -36.27 -47.46 46.14
N VAL A 277 -36.57 -47.65 44.83
CA VAL A 277 -37.82 -48.11 44.16
C VAL A 277 -38.85 -47.10 43.56
N CYS A 278 -39.35 -47.51 42.37
CA CYS A 278 -40.59 -47.17 41.63
C CYS A 278 -40.74 -45.93 40.70
N THR A 279 -40.92 -46.25 39.41
CA THR A 279 -41.60 -45.49 38.33
C THR A 279 -43.07 -45.94 38.18
N PRO A 280 -43.93 -45.15 37.49
CA PRO A 280 -44.78 -45.70 36.41
C PRO A 280 -44.53 -44.99 35.05
N TRP A 281 -44.39 -45.67 33.89
CA TRP A 281 -45.42 -46.19 32.95
C TRP A 281 -46.16 -45.09 32.13
N VAL A 282 -46.41 -45.17 30.81
CA VAL A 282 -46.33 -46.21 29.72
C VAL A 282 -45.70 -45.57 28.43
N ALA A 283 -45.55 -46.13 27.20
CA ALA A 283 -45.92 -47.36 26.46
C ALA A 283 -44.85 -47.63 25.34
N LYS A 284 -44.61 -48.84 24.78
CA LYS A 284 -45.34 -49.72 23.81
C LYS A 284 -45.47 -49.16 22.37
N THR A 285 -45.15 -49.89 21.29
CA THR A 285 -44.74 -51.31 21.03
C THR A 285 -43.94 -51.36 19.69
N GLY A 286 -43.19 -52.38 19.23
CA GLY A 286 -42.85 -53.79 19.58
C GLY A 286 -42.24 -54.42 18.28
N ARG A 287 -41.46 -55.51 18.16
CA ARG A 287 -41.04 -56.73 18.92
C ARG A 287 -39.49 -56.86 18.80
N LYS A 288 -38.65 -57.52 19.63
CA LYS A 288 -38.55 -58.86 20.29
C LYS A 288 -37.82 -59.97 19.46
N PRO A 289 -37.07 -60.91 20.12
CA PRO A 289 -35.67 -61.23 19.75
C PRO A 289 -35.36 -62.76 19.80
N ILE A 290 -34.09 -63.20 20.03
CA ILE A 290 -33.72 -64.40 20.84
C ILE A 290 -32.19 -64.53 21.10
N ASN A 291 -31.80 -64.84 22.36
CA ASN A 291 -30.72 -65.68 22.95
C ASN A 291 -29.30 -65.82 22.32
N HIS A 292 -28.20 -66.25 23.00
CA HIS A 292 -27.83 -66.50 24.43
C HIS A 292 -26.29 -66.68 24.55
N GLY A 293 -25.75 -66.68 25.78
CA GLY A 293 -24.74 -67.69 26.19
C GLY A 293 -23.28 -67.26 26.42
N PHE A 294 -22.71 -67.68 27.56
CA PHE A 294 -21.28 -67.68 27.87
C PHE A 294 -20.64 -69.03 27.49
N ASN A 295 -19.32 -69.10 27.21
CA ASN A 295 -18.35 -69.73 28.13
C ASN A 295 -16.86 -69.51 27.78
N VAL A 296 -15.99 -69.96 28.70
CA VAL A 296 -14.52 -69.83 28.73
C VAL A 296 -13.81 -71.06 28.13
N SER A 297 -12.63 -70.88 27.50
CA SER A 297 -11.53 -71.87 27.54
C SER A 297 -10.16 -71.34 27.09
N ARG A 298 -9.09 -71.94 27.64
CA ARG A 298 -7.68 -71.74 27.24
C ARG A 298 -7.23 -72.86 26.30
N LYS A 299 -6.34 -72.59 25.33
CA LYS A 299 -5.08 -73.34 25.10
C LYS A 299 -4.19 -72.77 23.96
N ARG A 300 -2.87 -72.84 24.19
CA ARG A 300 -1.74 -72.84 23.24
C ARG A 300 -1.48 -74.32 22.79
N PRO A 301 -0.61 -74.71 21.81
CA PRO A 301 0.79 -74.23 21.66
C PRO A 301 1.52 -74.41 20.28
N ILE A 302 2.86 -74.30 20.30
CA ILE A 302 3.89 -74.83 19.33
C ILE A 302 4.04 -74.06 17.99
N HIS A 303 5.15 -73.32 17.74
CA HIS A 303 6.57 -73.67 17.45
C HIS A 303 6.78 -74.22 16.01
N SER A 304 7.81 -73.87 15.20
CA SER A 304 8.94 -72.89 15.24
C SER A 304 9.45 -72.65 13.78
N SER A 305 10.53 -71.96 13.36
CA SER A 305 11.71 -71.26 13.94
C SER A 305 12.18 -70.14 12.93
N GLY A 306 13.35 -69.48 12.92
CA GLY A 306 14.55 -69.58 13.78
C GLY A 306 15.79 -68.70 13.42
N THR A 307 16.08 -68.38 12.14
CA THR A 307 17.41 -67.86 11.69
C THR A 307 17.64 -66.35 11.93
N ARG A 308 18.91 -65.95 12.18
CA ARG A 308 19.31 -64.63 12.73
C ARG A 308 19.73 -63.59 11.68
N LEU A 309 19.46 -62.31 11.95
CA LEU A 309 20.31 -61.15 11.60
C LEU A 309 20.28 -60.09 12.73
N ILE A 310 21.22 -59.14 12.69
CA ILE A 310 21.69 -58.34 13.85
C ILE A 310 20.81 -57.08 14.10
N PRO A 311 20.53 -56.69 15.37
CA PRO A 311 19.66 -55.55 15.68
C PRO A 311 20.36 -54.19 15.58
N SER A 312 19.83 -53.27 14.78
CA SER A 312 20.19 -51.85 14.79
C SER A 312 19.35 -51.06 15.80
N LYS A 313 20.00 -50.49 16.83
CA LYS A 313 19.33 -49.72 17.88
C LYS A 313 18.71 -48.43 17.29
N ARG A 314 17.39 -48.25 17.44
CA ARG A 314 16.76 -46.93 17.47
C ARG A 314 16.59 -46.50 18.93
N PRO A 315 16.95 -45.27 19.33
CA PRO A 315 16.81 -44.83 20.71
C PRO A 315 15.35 -44.56 21.06
N ASN A 316 14.85 -45.20 22.12
CA ASN A 316 13.56 -44.87 22.73
C ASN A 316 13.67 -43.59 23.56
N ASN A 317 13.71 -42.43 22.90
CA ASN A 317 13.54 -41.14 23.57
C ASN A 317 12.07 -40.94 23.93
N ILE A 318 11.66 -41.47 25.09
CA ILE A 318 10.47 -40.99 25.81
C ILE A 318 10.84 -39.60 26.34
N ILE A 319 10.59 -38.57 25.53
CA ILE A 319 10.88 -37.18 25.90
C ILE A 319 9.97 -36.81 27.08
N ASN A 320 10.60 -36.37 28.16
CA ASN A 320 9.91 -36.01 29.40
C ASN A 320 9.20 -34.66 29.22
N ASN A 321 7.94 -34.68 28.76
CA ASN A 321 7.19 -33.46 28.39
C ASN A 321 7.21 -32.34 29.46
N ASN A 322 7.32 -32.69 30.74
CA ASN A 322 7.42 -31.72 31.83
C ASN A 322 8.74 -30.91 31.81
N SER A 323 9.85 -31.48 31.34
CA SER A 323 11.12 -30.72 31.23
C SER A 323 11.01 -29.66 30.12
N VAL A 324 10.48 -30.05 28.95
CA VAL A 324 10.25 -29.15 27.80
C VAL A 324 9.32 -28.00 28.21
N ALA A 325 8.19 -28.29 28.86
CA ALA A 325 7.28 -27.26 29.35
C ALA A 325 7.97 -26.30 30.35
N SER A 326 8.84 -26.80 31.24
CA SER A 326 9.60 -25.97 32.18
C SER A 326 10.64 -25.06 31.49
N GLU A 327 11.25 -25.54 30.40
CA GLU A 327 12.24 -24.80 29.60
C GLU A 327 11.58 -23.73 28.73
N LEU A 328 10.43 -24.04 28.13
CA LEU A 328 9.56 -23.07 27.47
C LEU A 328 9.17 -21.96 28.44
N GLN A 329 8.74 -22.29 29.66
CA GLN A 329 8.35 -21.31 30.67
C GLN A 329 9.53 -20.47 31.20
N ARG A 330 10.75 -21.03 31.26
CA ARG A 330 11.99 -20.26 31.54
C ARG A 330 12.31 -19.29 30.40
N THR A 331 12.19 -19.74 29.15
CA THR A 331 12.41 -18.92 27.94
C THR A 331 11.40 -17.77 27.88
N ARG A 332 10.13 -18.06 28.16
CA ARG A 332 9.01 -17.10 28.23
C ARG A 332 9.29 -15.92 29.15
N LYS A 333 9.94 -16.16 30.30
CA LYS A 333 10.34 -15.12 31.28
C LYS A 333 11.53 -14.26 30.84
N ARG A 334 12.34 -14.70 29.87
CA ARG A 334 13.52 -13.96 29.36
C ARG A 334 13.18 -12.92 28.29
N LEU A 335 12.00 -13.03 27.65
CA LEU A 335 11.55 -12.13 26.57
C LEU A 335 11.34 -10.69 27.08
N PRO A 336 11.73 -9.65 26.31
CA PRO A 336 11.55 -8.24 26.69
C PRO A 336 10.12 -7.89 27.12
N ILE A 337 9.11 -8.44 26.43
CA ILE A 337 7.69 -8.19 26.73
C ILE A 337 7.25 -8.62 28.13
N TYR A 338 7.97 -9.55 28.78
CA TYR A 338 7.59 -10.11 30.09
C TYR A 338 7.60 -9.05 31.20
N VAL A 339 8.58 -8.15 31.20
CA VAL A 339 8.70 -7.03 32.17
C VAL A 339 7.48 -6.11 32.12
N HIS A 340 6.87 -5.97 30.94
CA HIS A 340 5.72 -5.10 30.72
C HIS A 340 4.36 -5.79 30.93
N ARG A 341 4.32 -7.10 31.27
CA ARG A 341 3.09 -7.91 31.39
C ARG A 341 1.98 -7.20 32.19
N SER A 342 2.30 -6.69 33.38
CA SER A 342 1.31 -6.01 34.23
C SER A 342 0.81 -4.70 33.61
N LYS A 343 1.72 -3.86 33.07
CA LYS A 343 1.36 -2.60 32.36
C LYS A 343 0.44 -2.86 31.18
N ILE A 344 0.68 -3.94 30.42
CA ILE A 344 -0.13 -4.36 29.28
C ILE A 344 -1.53 -4.79 29.72
N VAL A 345 -1.63 -5.69 30.71
CA VAL A 345 -2.94 -6.15 31.22
C VAL A 345 -3.75 -4.99 31.82
N SER A 346 -3.12 -4.10 32.61
CA SER A 346 -3.78 -2.90 33.13
C SER A 346 -4.28 -1.96 32.03
N ALA A 347 -3.48 -1.72 30.98
CA ALA A 347 -3.90 -0.87 29.87
C ALA A 347 -5.05 -1.50 29.05
N VAL A 348 -5.00 -2.80 28.77
CA VAL A 348 -6.09 -3.55 28.10
C VAL A 348 -7.34 -3.62 28.99
N ASN A 349 -7.19 -3.52 30.32
CA ASN A 349 -8.34 -3.45 31.23
C ASN A 349 -8.96 -2.04 31.32
N GLY A 350 -8.16 -0.98 31.30
CA GLY A 350 -8.66 0.40 31.36
C GLY A 350 -9.07 1.04 30.03
N ASN A 351 -8.69 0.49 28.87
CA ASN A 351 -8.86 1.16 27.57
C ASN A 351 -9.52 0.26 26.52
N GLN A 352 -10.35 0.85 25.65
CA GLN A 352 -10.97 0.12 24.54
C GLN A 352 -9.99 -0.12 23.37
N VAL A 353 -8.96 0.72 23.22
CA VAL A 353 -7.85 0.55 22.26
C VAL A 353 -6.51 0.62 22.99
N VAL A 354 -5.63 -0.34 22.70
CA VAL A 354 -4.21 -0.27 23.06
C VAL A 354 -3.36 -0.42 21.80
N ILE A 355 -2.41 0.50 21.60
CA ILE A 355 -1.40 0.45 20.54
C ILE A 355 -0.10 -0.02 21.19
N LEU A 356 0.44 -1.13 20.71
CA LEU A 356 1.61 -1.82 21.25
C LEU A 356 2.73 -1.83 20.20
N VAL A 357 3.75 -1.01 20.43
CA VAL A 357 4.93 -0.94 19.56
C VAL A 357 6.10 -1.64 20.25
N GLY A 358 6.78 -2.50 19.50
CA GLY A 358 7.99 -3.19 19.95
C GLY A 358 8.51 -4.11 18.85
N GLU A 359 9.82 -4.28 18.78
CA GLU A 359 10.49 -4.96 17.67
C GLU A 359 10.04 -6.42 17.49
N THR A 360 10.22 -6.96 16.29
CA THR A 360 10.03 -8.40 16.02
C THR A 360 11.03 -9.20 16.86
N GLY A 361 10.56 -10.21 17.60
CA GLY A 361 11.38 -11.00 18.54
C GLY A 361 11.22 -10.60 20.00
N SER A 362 10.72 -9.39 20.31
CA SER A 362 10.42 -8.95 21.69
C SER A 362 9.39 -9.82 22.42
N GLY A 363 8.58 -10.59 21.68
CA GLY A 363 7.59 -11.54 22.18
C GLY A 363 6.12 -11.16 21.95
N LYS A 364 5.81 -9.98 21.37
CA LYS A 364 4.43 -9.46 21.18
C LYS A 364 3.41 -10.55 20.81
N THR A 365 3.64 -11.16 19.64
CA THR A 365 2.77 -12.09 18.92
C THR A 365 2.44 -13.36 19.70
N THR A 366 3.41 -13.94 20.42
CA THR A 366 3.18 -15.15 21.21
C THR A 366 2.63 -14.83 22.60
N GLN A 367 3.07 -13.73 23.22
CA GLN A 367 2.88 -13.49 24.65
C GLN A 367 1.65 -12.65 25.01
N ILE A 368 1.36 -11.59 24.26
CA ILE A 368 0.29 -10.66 24.61
C ILE A 368 -1.08 -11.36 24.62
N PRO A 369 -1.44 -12.22 23.64
CA PRO A 369 -2.70 -12.98 23.70
C PRO A 369 -2.78 -13.91 24.92
N GLN A 370 -1.66 -14.54 25.30
CA GLN A 370 -1.60 -15.39 26.50
C GLN A 370 -1.84 -14.57 27.77
N TYR A 371 -1.18 -13.42 27.95
CA TYR A 371 -1.33 -12.59 29.16
C TYR A 371 -2.76 -12.09 29.38
N ILE A 372 -3.47 -11.77 28.29
CA ILE A 372 -4.86 -11.30 28.35
C ILE A 372 -5.80 -12.45 28.69
N TRP A 373 -5.68 -13.59 28.01
CA TRP A 373 -6.50 -14.77 28.30
C TRP A 373 -6.21 -15.35 29.69
N GLU A 374 -4.95 -15.32 30.17
CA GLU A 374 -4.59 -15.66 31.55
C GLU A 374 -5.32 -14.81 32.60
N SER A 375 -5.62 -13.54 32.29
CA SER A 375 -6.30 -12.61 33.19
C SER A 375 -7.83 -12.74 33.21
N ASP A 376 -8.43 -13.42 32.23
CA ASP A 376 -9.87 -13.69 32.12
C ASP A 376 -10.12 -14.99 31.35
N GLN A 377 -9.81 -16.14 31.96
CA GLN A 377 -9.90 -17.43 31.26
C GLN A 377 -11.35 -17.84 30.94
N HIS A 378 -12.35 -17.23 31.58
CA HIS A 378 -13.76 -17.56 31.43
C HIS A 378 -14.43 -16.80 30.27
N HIS A 379 -14.26 -15.48 30.17
CA HIS A 379 -14.91 -14.63 29.16
C HIS A 379 -13.98 -14.19 28.02
N ALA A 380 -12.66 -14.31 28.14
CA ALA A 380 -11.77 -13.99 27.02
C ALA A 380 -11.95 -14.99 25.86
N ARG A 381 -12.31 -14.43 24.70
CA ARG A 381 -12.20 -15.04 23.37
C ARG A 381 -11.48 -14.04 22.48
N ILE A 382 -10.30 -14.41 22.04
CA ILE A 382 -9.35 -13.53 21.36
C ILE A 382 -9.21 -13.98 19.90
N ALA A 383 -9.53 -13.08 18.98
CA ALA A 383 -9.10 -13.18 17.60
C ALA A 383 -7.72 -12.53 17.48
N ILE A 384 -6.72 -13.26 16.99
CA ILE A 384 -5.39 -12.73 16.69
C ILE A 384 -5.20 -12.80 15.20
N THR A 385 -5.13 -11.65 14.51
CA THR A 385 -4.91 -11.64 13.08
C THR A 385 -3.42 -11.51 12.74
N GLN A 386 -3.07 -12.03 11.57
CA GLN A 386 -1.74 -12.01 10.98
C GLN A 386 -1.90 -11.73 9.48
N PRO A 387 -1.02 -10.93 8.86
CA PRO A 387 -1.05 -10.75 7.41
C PRO A 387 -0.67 -12.03 6.65
N ARG A 388 0.21 -12.88 7.22
CA ARG A 388 0.80 -14.05 6.53
C ARG A 388 0.28 -15.39 7.07
N ARG A 389 -0.17 -16.27 6.16
CA ARG A 389 -0.68 -17.63 6.49
C ARG A 389 0.31 -18.47 7.29
N VAL A 390 1.59 -18.45 6.94
CA VAL A 390 2.61 -19.26 7.62
C VAL A 390 2.74 -18.84 9.08
N ALA A 391 2.83 -17.53 9.35
CA ALA A 391 2.89 -17.00 10.72
C ALA A 391 1.66 -17.37 11.55
N ALA A 392 0.44 -17.24 11.00
CA ALA A 392 -0.78 -17.66 11.70
C ALA A 392 -0.75 -19.14 12.15
N ILE A 393 -0.20 -20.03 11.32
CA ILE A 393 -0.10 -21.47 11.64
C ILE A 393 1.02 -21.73 12.65
N THR A 394 2.24 -21.24 12.41
CA THR A 394 3.41 -21.55 13.24
C THR A 394 3.36 -20.88 14.62
N VAL A 395 2.79 -19.66 14.71
CA VAL A 395 2.50 -19.01 15.99
C VAL A 395 1.45 -19.80 16.77
N ALA A 396 0.37 -20.26 16.13
CA ALA A 396 -0.64 -21.06 16.82
C ALA A 396 -0.10 -22.40 17.33
N GLN A 397 0.74 -23.06 16.54
CA GLN A 397 1.49 -24.26 16.97
C GLN A 397 2.35 -23.95 18.20
N ARG A 398 3.18 -22.91 18.13
CA ARG A 398 4.06 -22.51 19.23
C ARG A 398 3.30 -22.07 20.50
N VAL A 399 2.21 -21.33 20.37
CA VAL A 399 1.39 -20.91 21.51
C VAL A 399 0.60 -22.08 22.10
N CYS A 400 0.26 -23.09 21.30
CA CYS A 400 -0.29 -24.35 21.80
C CYS A 400 0.73 -25.13 22.65
N GLU A 401 2.00 -25.20 22.22
CA GLU A 401 3.12 -25.76 23.00
C GLU A 401 3.35 -24.99 24.31
N GLU A 402 3.37 -23.65 24.27
CA GLU A 402 3.61 -22.81 25.45
C GLU A 402 2.44 -22.82 26.46
N VAL A 403 1.19 -22.91 25.99
CA VAL A 403 0.00 -22.99 26.85
C VAL A 403 -0.20 -24.40 27.42
N ASN A 404 0.19 -25.45 26.69
CA ASN A 404 0.15 -26.86 27.10
C ASN A 404 -1.22 -27.30 27.71
N ARG A 405 -2.32 -26.88 27.08
CA ARG A 405 -3.70 -27.30 27.44
C ARG A 405 -4.41 -27.93 26.24
N GLY A 406 -4.05 -29.17 25.95
CA GLY A 406 -4.63 -29.95 24.86
C GLY A 406 -4.01 -29.70 23.48
N PRO A 407 -4.46 -30.43 22.45
CA PRO A 407 -3.92 -30.35 21.10
C PRO A 407 -4.40 -29.09 20.35
N LEU A 408 -3.66 -28.74 19.30
CA LEU A 408 -4.00 -27.65 18.39
C LEU A 408 -5.40 -27.88 17.77
N GLY A 409 -6.28 -26.89 17.91
CA GLY A 409 -7.70 -26.95 17.55
C GLY A 409 -8.65 -26.99 18.75
N ASP A 410 -8.16 -27.37 19.95
CA ASP A 410 -8.88 -27.15 21.21
C ASP A 410 -8.70 -25.69 21.67
N THR A 411 -8.08 -25.44 22.83
CA THR A 411 -7.97 -24.13 23.48
C THR A 411 -7.26 -23.10 22.61
N VAL A 412 -6.20 -23.51 21.90
CA VAL A 412 -5.46 -22.73 20.89
C VAL A 412 -5.72 -23.34 19.52
N GLY A 413 -6.02 -22.52 18.52
CA GLY A 413 -6.26 -22.99 17.15
C GLY A 413 -5.99 -21.92 16.09
N TYR A 414 -6.04 -22.30 14.82
CA TYR A 414 -5.82 -21.37 13.71
C TYR A 414 -6.86 -21.50 12.59
N CYS A 415 -7.10 -20.41 11.86
CA CYS A 415 -7.99 -20.37 10.71
C CYS A 415 -7.43 -19.47 9.61
N VAL A 416 -7.09 -20.06 8.47
CA VAL A 416 -6.54 -19.36 7.30
C VAL A 416 -7.33 -19.77 6.05
N ARG A 417 -7.16 -19.03 4.95
CA ARG A 417 -7.93 -19.31 3.72
C ARG A 417 -7.66 -20.75 3.24
N PHE A 418 -8.74 -21.53 3.20
CA PHE A 418 -8.80 -22.97 2.89
C PHE A 418 -8.20 -23.95 3.91
N ASP A 419 -8.06 -23.56 5.19
CA ASP A 419 -7.42 -24.40 6.22
C ASP A 419 -7.81 -23.90 7.64
N ASP A 420 -8.73 -24.60 8.31
CA ASP A 420 -9.27 -24.21 9.63
C ASP A 420 -9.11 -25.37 10.64
N THR A 421 -8.29 -25.15 11.66
CA THR A 421 -8.06 -26.03 12.80
C THR A 421 -8.54 -25.32 14.06
N THR A 422 -9.87 -25.23 14.23
CA THR A 422 -10.54 -24.67 15.42
C THR A 422 -11.79 -25.46 15.82
N SER A 423 -12.24 -25.28 17.05
CA SER A 423 -13.41 -25.94 17.62
C SER A 423 -14.36 -24.94 18.30
N LYS A 424 -15.37 -25.45 19.02
CA LYS A 424 -16.21 -24.65 19.92
C LYS A 424 -15.46 -24.20 21.19
N ASN A 425 -14.37 -24.89 21.56
CA ASN A 425 -13.60 -24.65 22.78
C ASN A 425 -12.58 -23.51 22.61
N THR A 426 -12.09 -23.31 21.38
CA THR A 426 -11.00 -22.38 21.07
C THR A 426 -11.20 -20.98 21.62
N ARG A 427 -10.24 -20.54 22.45
CA ARG A 427 -10.20 -19.22 23.10
C ARG A 427 -9.16 -18.30 22.48
N LEU A 428 -8.03 -18.84 22.05
CA LEU A 428 -6.99 -18.15 21.29
C LEU A 428 -7.06 -18.61 19.83
N LYS A 429 -7.71 -17.81 18.96
CA LYS A 429 -7.86 -18.12 17.54
C LYS A 429 -6.95 -17.22 16.71
N PHE A 430 -5.85 -17.78 16.22
CA PHE A 430 -4.96 -17.12 15.26
C PHE A 430 -5.55 -17.23 13.85
N MET A 431 -5.48 -16.18 13.04
CA MET A 431 -6.05 -16.21 11.69
C MET A 431 -5.39 -15.25 10.72
N THR A 432 -5.53 -15.49 9.42
CA THR A 432 -5.21 -14.45 8.44
C THR A 432 -6.26 -13.33 8.48
N ASP A 433 -5.87 -12.06 8.33
CA ASP A 433 -6.77 -10.88 8.38
C ASP A 433 -8.08 -11.09 7.58
N GLY A 434 -7.97 -11.59 6.35
CA GLY A 434 -9.11 -11.84 5.47
C GLY A 434 -10.11 -12.89 5.96
N MET A 435 -9.73 -13.74 6.93
CA MET A 435 -10.66 -14.65 7.61
C MET A 435 -11.44 -13.94 8.71
N LEU A 436 -10.87 -12.95 9.41
CA LEU A 436 -11.66 -12.10 10.34
C LEU A 436 -12.60 -11.18 9.56
N VAL A 437 -12.16 -10.63 8.41
CA VAL A 437 -13.04 -9.92 7.47
C VAL A 437 -14.18 -10.83 6.98
N ARG A 438 -13.90 -12.12 6.75
CA ARG A 438 -14.92 -13.11 6.36
C ARG A 438 -15.88 -13.48 7.50
N GLU A 439 -15.43 -13.57 8.75
CA GLU A 439 -16.34 -13.70 9.89
C GLU A 439 -17.17 -12.41 10.10
N ALA A 440 -16.60 -11.23 9.83
CA ALA A 440 -17.32 -9.95 9.87
C ALA A 440 -18.41 -9.79 8.78
N LEU A 441 -18.35 -10.54 7.68
CA LEU A 441 -19.46 -10.63 6.71
C LEU A 441 -20.71 -11.28 7.31
N LEU A 442 -20.52 -12.15 8.32
CA LEU A 442 -21.59 -12.91 8.98
C LEU A 442 -22.01 -12.27 10.31
N SER A 443 -21.07 -11.74 11.09
CA SER A 443 -21.32 -10.95 12.30
C SER A 443 -20.52 -9.63 12.25
N PRO A 444 -21.09 -8.53 11.69
CA PRO A 444 -20.42 -7.22 11.59
C PRO A 444 -20.10 -6.56 12.94
N THR A 445 -20.55 -7.16 14.03
CA THR A 445 -20.35 -6.80 15.45
C THR A 445 -19.31 -7.68 16.15
N LEU A 446 -18.77 -8.69 15.45
CA LEU A 446 -17.73 -9.63 15.93
C LEU A 446 -18.08 -10.29 17.29
N GLU A 447 -19.35 -10.68 17.45
CA GLU A 447 -19.93 -11.15 18.73
C GLU A 447 -19.24 -12.38 19.34
N ARG A 448 -18.52 -13.17 18.53
CA ARG A 448 -17.73 -14.33 19.02
C ARG A 448 -16.55 -13.91 19.92
N TYR A 449 -16.08 -12.67 19.83
CA TYR A 449 -14.84 -12.20 20.47
C TYR A 449 -15.09 -11.07 21.46
N SER A 450 -14.31 -11.06 22.54
CA SER A 450 -14.20 -9.95 23.50
C SER A 450 -12.94 -9.10 23.24
N VAL A 451 -11.91 -9.68 22.61
CA VAL A 451 -10.69 -8.97 22.21
C VAL A 451 -10.33 -9.30 20.77
N VAL A 452 -9.96 -8.27 20.00
CA VAL A 452 -9.37 -8.41 18.65
C VAL A 452 -7.95 -7.84 18.67
N VAL A 453 -6.97 -8.67 18.32
CA VAL A 453 -5.55 -8.30 18.18
C VAL A 453 -5.22 -8.24 16.70
N LEU A 454 -4.81 -7.06 16.23
CA LEU A 454 -4.37 -6.77 14.87
C LEU A 454 -2.84 -6.69 14.89
N ASP A 455 -2.17 -7.79 14.58
CA ASP A 455 -0.70 -7.91 14.66
C ASP A 455 0.01 -7.61 13.34
N GLU A 456 1.31 -7.33 13.42
CA GLU A 456 2.17 -6.91 12.31
C GLU A 456 1.53 -5.81 11.45
N ALA A 457 0.79 -4.89 12.10
CA ALA A 457 -0.05 -3.86 11.46
C ALA A 457 0.70 -2.91 10.51
N HIS A 458 2.03 -2.90 10.59
CA HIS A 458 2.93 -2.16 9.71
C HIS A 458 3.07 -2.77 8.30
N GLU A 459 2.66 -4.04 8.07
CA GLU A 459 2.60 -4.60 6.71
C GLU A 459 1.49 -3.95 5.85
N ARG A 460 0.51 -3.29 6.48
CA ARG A 460 -0.52 -2.44 5.82
C ARG A 460 -1.18 -3.10 4.61
N THR A 461 -1.48 -4.40 4.74
CA THR A 461 -2.08 -5.18 3.65
C THR A 461 -3.51 -4.73 3.40
N LEU A 462 -4.02 -5.06 2.21
CA LEU A 462 -5.38 -4.72 1.81
C LEU A 462 -6.42 -5.16 2.85
N GLN A 463 -6.29 -6.38 3.39
CA GLN A 463 -7.25 -6.93 4.34
C GLN A 463 -7.10 -6.30 5.73
N THR A 464 -5.89 -5.95 6.15
CA THR A 464 -5.64 -5.26 7.43
C THR A 464 -6.31 -3.89 7.45
N ASP A 465 -6.13 -3.07 6.40
CA ASP A 465 -6.69 -1.70 6.31
C ASP A 465 -8.23 -1.67 6.26
N ILE A 466 -8.85 -2.69 5.68
CA ILE A 466 -10.32 -2.86 5.70
C ILE A 466 -10.78 -3.28 7.09
N LEU A 467 -10.09 -4.25 7.70
CA LEU A 467 -10.39 -4.80 9.01
C LEU A 467 -10.32 -3.71 10.09
N PHE A 468 -9.36 -2.79 10.02
CA PHE A 468 -9.30 -1.61 10.89
C PHE A 468 -10.60 -0.79 10.86
N GLY A 469 -11.14 -0.47 9.68
CA GLY A 469 -12.40 0.27 9.54
C GLY A 469 -13.64 -0.53 10.01
N ILE A 470 -13.66 -1.84 9.78
CA ILE A 470 -14.71 -2.75 10.27
C ILE A 470 -14.71 -2.79 11.80
N VAL A 471 -13.54 -3.05 12.40
CA VAL A 471 -13.35 -3.15 13.85
C VAL A 471 -13.70 -1.82 14.52
N LYS A 472 -13.22 -0.68 13.98
CA LYS A 472 -13.60 0.66 14.46
C LYS A 472 -15.13 0.91 14.40
N ARG A 473 -15.81 0.38 13.38
CA ARG A 473 -17.30 0.42 13.28
C ARG A 473 -17.98 -0.51 14.28
N ALA A 474 -17.44 -1.70 14.56
CA ALA A 474 -17.95 -2.62 15.58
C ALA A 474 -17.81 -2.03 16.99
N MET A 475 -16.65 -1.45 17.33
CA MET A 475 -16.38 -0.77 18.60
C MET A 475 -17.33 0.42 18.89
N ARG A 476 -17.79 1.13 17.86
CA ARG A 476 -18.80 2.20 18.03
C ARG A 476 -20.15 1.65 18.51
N LYS A 477 -20.44 0.35 18.31
CA LYS A 477 -21.63 -0.36 18.83
C LYS A 477 -21.36 -1.13 20.13
N ARG A 478 -20.23 -1.83 20.22
CA ARG A 478 -19.84 -2.66 21.37
C ARG A 478 -18.74 -1.99 22.17
N LYS A 479 -19.06 -1.55 23.39
CA LYS A 479 -18.12 -0.93 24.34
C LYS A 479 -17.27 -1.95 25.11
N ASP A 480 -17.74 -3.19 25.18
CA ASP A 480 -17.06 -4.36 25.74
C ASP A 480 -15.99 -4.93 24.80
N LEU A 481 -16.11 -4.71 23.49
CA LEU A 481 -15.13 -5.15 22.49
C LEU A 481 -13.85 -4.32 22.59
N LYS A 482 -12.75 -4.97 23.00
CA LYS A 482 -11.41 -4.38 23.12
C LYS A 482 -10.56 -4.67 21.88
N VAL A 483 -9.68 -3.73 21.53
CA VAL A 483 -8.84 -3.82 20.33
C VAL A 483 -7.39 -3.51 20.67
N ILE A 484 -6.50 -4.35 20.15
CA ILE A 484 -5.05 -4.21 20.35
C ILE A 484 -4.39 -4.16 18.98
N VAL A 485 -3.63 -3.09 18.73
CA VAL A 485 -2.89 -2.89 17.49
C VAL A 485 -1.41 -3.12 17.77
N MET A 486 -0.81 -4.14 17.18
CA MET A 486 0.59 -4.49 17.44
C MET A 486 1.46 -4.18 16.21
N SER A 487 2.55 -3.46 16.42
CA SER A 487 3.46 -3.00 15.36
C SER A 487 4.92 -3.20 15.73
N ALA A 488 5.78 -3.36 14.72
CA ALA A 488 7.23 -3.35 14.86
C ALA A 488 7.86 -1.97 14.55
N THR A 489 7.07 -0.98 14.11
CA THR A 489 7.53 0.34 13.67
C THR A 489 6.88 1.48 14.46
N LEU A 490 7.59 2.60 14.57
CA LEU A 490 7.23 3.80 15.34
C LEU A 490 6.03 4.61 14.78
N ASP A 491 5.20 4.05 13.89
CA ASP A 491 4.03 4.76 13.34
C ASP A 491 2.82 4.79 14.31
N VAL A 492 3.10 5.03 15.59
CA VAL A 492 2.09 5.32 16.63
C VAL A 492 1.15 6.44 16.15
N ALA A 493 1.70 7.46 15.50
CA ALA A 493 0.96 8.65 15.09
C ALA A 493 -0.22 8.34 14.16
N LEU A 494 -0.06 7.46 13.16
CA LEU A 494 -1.15 7.10 12.25
C LEU A 494 -2.26 6.33 12.96
N PHE A 495 -1.92 5.27 13.71
CA PHE A 495 -2.91 4.47 14.44
C PHE A 495 -3.59 5.27 15.57
N ARG A 496 -2.85 6.12 16.29
CA ARG A 496 -3.37 7.01 17.33
C ARG A 496 -4.36 8.04 16.75
N ARG A 497 -4.05 8.60 15.58
CA ARG A 497 -4.97 9.50 14.86
C ARG A 497 -6.21 8.75 14.34
N PHE A 498 -6.03 7.54 13.81
CA PHE A 498 -7.16 6.75 13.31
C PHE A 498 -8.14 6.35 14.42
N PHE A 499 -7.63 5.95 15.58
CA PHE A 499 -8.42 5.57 16.76
C PHE A 499 -8.70 6.73 17.74
N GLN A 500 -8.42 7.98 17.38
CA GLN A 500 -8.57 9.15 18.26
C GLN A 500 -9.92 9.21 19.01
N ASP A 501 -11.01 8.77 18.37
CA ASP A 501 -12.38 8.70 18.90
C ASP A 501 -12.51 7.82 20.18
N PHE A 502 -11.48 7.04 20.51
CA PHE A 502 -11.43 6.07 21.61
C PHE A 502 -10.28 6.31 22.60
N SER A 503 -9.55 7.42 22.49
CA SER A 503 -8.39 7.77 23.36
C SER A 503 -7.39 6.61 23.54
N PRO A 504 -6.75 6.13 22.46
CA PRO A 504 -5.97 4.89 22.50
C PRO A 504 -4.73 5.02 23.39
N SER A 505 -4.57 4.06 24.31
CA SER A 505 -3.37 3.95 25.14
C SER A 505 -2.19 3.46 24.29
N VAL A 506 -1.02 4.05 24.46
CA VAL A 506 0.21 3.64 23.76
C VAL A 506 1.15 2.98 24.76
N ILE A 507 1.64 1.79 24.42
CA ILE A 507 2.73 1.11 25.13
C ILE A 507 3.83 0.83 24.12
N GLU A 508 4.97 1.48 24.34
CA GLU A 508 6.23 1.13 23.71
C GLU A 508 6.97 0.12 24.59
N VAL A 509 7.56 -0.88 23.94
CA VAL A 509 8.31 -1.99 24.53
C VAL A 509 9.71 -1.92 23.92
N PRO A 510 10.74 -1.54 24.69
CA PRO A 510 12.08 -1.36 24.16
C PRO A 510 12.64 -2.66 23.59
N GLY A 511 13.46 -2.50 22.55
CA GLY A 511 14.16 -3.58 21.90
C GLY A 511 15.17 -4.30 22.77
N ARG A 512 15.62 -5.44 22.25
CA ARG A 512 16.94 -6.00 22.56
C ARG A 512 17.62 -6.37 21.25
N MET A 513 17.75 -5.38 20.37
CA MET A 513 18.75 -5.48 19.31
C MET A 513 20.13 -5.15 19.88
N PHE A 514 21.12 -5.94 19.48
CA PHE A 514 22.52 -5.56 19.56
C PHE A 514 22.82 -4.50 18.50
N GLN A 515 23.92 -3.76 18.66
CA GLN A 515 24.38 -2.79 17.67
C GLN A 515 24.55 -3.46 16.29
N VAL A 516 24.11 -2.77 15.25
CA VAL A 516 24.34 -3.14 13.85
C VAL A 516 24.99 -1.96 13.15
N ASP A 517 26.23 -2.14 12.73
CA ASP A 517 26.95 -1.11 11.98
C ASP A 517 26.46 -1.12 10.52
N VAL A 518 26.32 0.06 9.92
CA VAL A 518 25.73 0.22 8.58
C VAL A 518 26.75 0.84 7.64
N PHE A 519 27.06 0.13 6.56
CA PHE A 519 27.95 0.60 5.50
C PHE A 519 27.15 0.84 4.21
N TYR A 520 27.53 1.87 3.46
CA TYR A 520 26.93 2.22 2.17
C TYR A 520 27.99 2.17 1.06
N THR A 521 27.62 1.77 -0.15
CA THR A 521 28.53 1.90 -1.30
C THR A 521 28.67 3.36 -1.72
N ALA A 522 29.90 3.86 -1.87
CA ALA A 522 30.19 5.26 -2.19
C ALA A 522 29.61 5.77 -3.54
N LYS A 523 29.14 4.87 -4.42
CA LYS A 523 28.44 5.20 -5.67
C LYS A 523 27.31 4.20 -5.92
N THR A 524 26.29 4.60 -6.66
CA THR A 524 25.16 3.74 -7.05
C THR A 524 25.63 2.63 -7.98
N GLN A 525 25.33 1.38 -7.61
CA GLN A 525 25.72 0.21 -8.40
C GLN A 525 24.80 0.03 -9.62
N ARG A 526 25.40 -0.29 -10.77
CA ARG A 526 24.65 -0.54 -12.01
C ARG A 526 24.10 -1.96 -12.08
N ASP A 527 24.90 -2.93 -11.62
CA ASP A 527 24.47 -4.31 -11.40
C ASP A 527 24.53 -4.62 -9.91
N TYR A 528 23.36 -4.83 -9.31
CA TYR A 528 23.21 -5.11 -7.89
C TYR A 528 23.36 -6.60 -7.56
N LEU A 529 23.34 -7.50 -8.56
CA LEU A 529 23.60 -8.93 -8.38
C LEU A 529 25.09 -9.20 -8.33
N ASP A 530 25.86 -8.60 -9.24
CA ASP A 530 27.32 -8.61 -9.21
C ASP A 530 27.85 -7.95 -7.92
N SER A 531 27.31 -6.78 -7.55
CA SER A 531 27.64 -6.13 -6.28
C SER A 531 27.30 -6.97 -5.05
N ALA A 532 26.20 -7.75 -5.09
CA ALA A 532 25.84 -8.66 -4.01
C ALA A 532 26.76 -9.89 -3.96
N LEU A 533 27.18 -10.42 -5.11
CA LEU A 533 28.18 -11.49 -5.22
C LEU A 533 29.51 -11.06 -4.59
N VAL A 534 30.04 -9.91 -5.01
CA VAL A 534 31.29 -9.34 -4.49
C VAL A 534 31.20 -9.11 -2.99
N ALA A 535 30.12 -8.48 -2.49
CA ALA A 535 29.93 -8.25 -1.06
C ALA A 535 29.85 -9.56 -0.25
N VAL A 536 29.12 -10.58 -0.74
CA VAL A 536 29.04 -11.89 -0.07
C VAL A 536 30.41 -12.56 0.00
N LEU A 537 31.19 -12.53 -1.08
CA LEU A 537 32.52 -13.15 -1.14
C LEU A 537 33.54 -12.41 -0.26
N GLN A 538 33.53 -11.07 -0.23
CA GLN A 538 34.35 -10.26 0.68
C GLN A 538 34.05 -10.58 2.14
N ILE A 539 32.78 -10.44 2.56
CA ILE A 539 32.33 -10.76 3.92
C ILE A 539 32.72 -12.20 4.31
N HIS A 540 32.63 -13.14 3.37
CA HIS A 540 32.99 -14.54 3.59
C HIS A 540 34.50 -14.76 3.81
N LEU A 541 35.36 -14.08 3.04
CA LEU A 541 36.81 -14.23 3.08
C LEU A 541 37.47 -13.43 4.22
N ASP A 542 36.95 -12.25 4.55
CA ASP A 542 37.58 -11.33 5.51
C ASP A 542 37.22 -11.68 6.96
N GLU A 543 35.95 -11.95 7.25
CA GLU A 543 35.42 -12.19 8.61
C GLU A 543 35.70 -13.62 9.13
N LYS A 544 36.88 -14.19 8.89
CA LYS A 544 37.18 -15.62 9.15
C LYS A 544 36.91 -16.07 10.60
N THR A 545 37.11 -15.19 11.58
CA THR A 545 36.91 -15.48 13.02
C THR A 545 35.45 -15.46 13.46
N ASN A 546 34.59 -14.75 12.75
CA ASN A 546 33.19 -14.54 13.11
C ASN A 546 32.29 -15.45 12.25
N ASN A 547 31.93 -16.64 12.74
CA ASN A 547 31.15 -17.64 11.99
C ASN A 547 29.64 -17.31 11.87
N GLY A 548 29.31 -16.06 11.54
CA GLY A 548 27.94 -15.60 11.30
C GLY A 548 27.43 -15.92 9.90
N SER A 549 26.13 -16.17 9.77
CA SER A 549 25.45 -16.34 8.49
C SER A 549 25.23 -14.99 7.80
N ILE A 550 25.25 -15.00 6.48
CA ILE A 550 24.96 -13.83 5.63
C ILE A 550 23.51 -13.93 5.14
N LEU A 551 22.76 -12.84 5.17
CA LEU A 551 21.40 -12.71 4.61
C LEU A 551 21.37 -11.65 3.52
N VAL A 552 21.11 -12.07 2.28
CA VAL A 552 21.06 -11.22 1.09
C VAL A 552 19.60 -10.96 0.71
N PHE A 553 19.22 -9.70 0.53
CA PHE A 553 17.89 -9.31 0.05
C PHE A 553 17.88 -9.05 -1.46
N LEU A 554 17.14 -9.88 -2.19
CA LEU A 554 16.96 -9.86 -3.66
C LEU A 554 15.50 -9.66 -4.06
N THR A 555 15.22 -9.35 -5.33
CA THR A 555 13.87 -8.93 -5.78
C THR A 555 12.96 -10.10 -6.14
N GLY A 556 13.51 -11.22 -6.62
CA GLY A 556 12.73 -12.40 -7.01
C GLY A 556 13.53 -13.69 -7.23
N GLN A 557 12.84 -14.72 -7.71
CA GLN A 557 13.40 -16.06 -7.96
C GLN A 557 14.53 -16.04 -9.00
N GLU A 558 14.39 -15.29 -10.09
CA GLU A 558 15.37 -15.22 -11.18
C GLU A 558 16.72 -14.69 -10.65
N ASP A 559 16.69 -13.61 -9.86
CA ASP A 559 17.81 -13.04 -9.12
C ASP A 559 18.47 -14.08 -8.19
N ILE A 560 17.65 -14.75 -7.36
CA ILE A 560 18.09 -15.68 -6.31
C ILE A 560 18.80 -16.88 -6.91
N GLU A 561 18.20 -17.57 -7.89
CA GLU A 561 18.83 -18.74 -8.50
C GLU A 561 20.07 -18.36 -9.33
N THR A 562 20.15 -17.12 -9.84
CA THR A 562 21.32 -16.64 -10.57
C THR A 562 22.49 -16.43 -9.63
N LEU A 563 22.28 -15.71 -8.52
CA LEU A 563 23.31 -15.51 -7.50
C LEU A 563 23.69 -16.82 -6.78
N GLU A 564 22.73 -17.75 -6.60
CA GLU A 564 23.00 -19.11 -6.12
C GLU A 564 23.99 -19.86 -7.01
N THR A 565 23.78 -19.83 -8.33
CA THR A 565 24.67 -20.49 -9.30
C THR A 565 26.08 -19.91 -9.24
N LEU A 566 26.20 -18.58 -9.25
CA LEU A 566 27.47 -17.88 -9.20
C LEU A 566 28.22 -18.19 -7.89
N LEU A 567 27.53 -18.17 -6.74
CA LEU A 567 28.12 -18.54 -5.45
C LEU A 567 28.55 -20.02 -5.40
N GLU A 568 27.81 -20.94 -6.00
CA GLU A 568 28.22 -22.36 -6.09
C GLU A 568 29.38 -22.62 -7.06
N GLU A 569 29.57 -21.77 -8.06
CA GLU A 569 30.72 -21.81 -8.98
C GLU A 569 31.97 -21.23 -8.30
N TYR A 570 31.88 -20.01 -7.74
CA TYR A 570 32.98 -19.40 -6.97
C TYR A 570 33.35 -20.21 -5.72
N ALA A 571 32.41 -20.92 -5.08
CA ALA A 571 32.71 -21.81 -3.95
C ALA A 571 33.71 -22.94 -4.29
N ARG A 572 33.91 -23.25 -5.58
CA ARG A 572 34.87 -24.27 -6.06
C ARG A 572 36.27 -23.70 -6.29
N THR A 573 36.41 -22.37 -6.39
CA THR A 573 37.69 -21.67 -6.61
C THR A 573 38.20 -20.98 -5.35
N LEU A 574 37.48 -21.07 -4.22
CA LEU A 574 37.92 -20.56 -2.92
C LEU A 574 39.22 -21.23 -2.44
N PRO A 575 40.08 -20.49 -1.71
CA PRO A 575 41.26 -21.05 -1.05
C PRO A 575 40.94 -22.20 -0.09
N ALA A 576 41.88 -23.15 0.06
CA ALA A 576 41.70 -24.33 0.91
C ALA A 576 41.60 -24.04 2.42
N ASP A 577 42.01 -22.85 2.86
CA ASP A 577 41.86 -22.36 4.24
C ASP A 577 40.53 -21.61 4.49
N ALA A 578 39.73 -21.38 3.44
CA ALA A 578 38.43 -20.73 3.57
C ALA A 578 37.38 -21.65 4.21
N LEU A 579 36.40 -21.05 4.90
CA LEU A 579 35.21 -21.77 5.34
C LEU A 579 34.44 -22.28 4.12
N LYS A 580 33.73 -23.41 4.23
CA LYS A 580 32.89 -23.87 3.12
C LYS A 580 31.62 -23.03 3.02
N LEU A 581 31.19 -22.69 1.82
CA LEU A 581 29.90 -22.03 1.59
C LEU A 581 28.74 -23.03 1.59
N MET A 582 27.64 -22.65 2.22
CA MET A 582 26.34 -23.31 2.11
C MET A 582 25.30 -22.27 1.67
N VAL A 583 24.93 -22.28 0.39
CA VAL A 583 23.89 -21.39 -0.13
C VAL A 583 22.50 -21.94 0.21
N CYS A 584 21.56 -21.04 0.52
CA CYS A 584 20.22 -21.36 1.01
C CYS A 584 19.19 -20.35 0.45
N PRO A 585 18.58 -20.62 -0.71
CA PRO A 585 17.53 -19.77 -1.27
C PRO A 585 16.24 -19.83 -0.45
N ILE A 586 15.51 -18.71 -0.36
CA ILE A 586 14.16 -18.65 0.21
C ILE A 586 13.27 -17.62 -0.50
N PHE A 587 12.32 -18.14 -1.28
CA PHE A 587 11.25 -17.36 -1.93
C PHE A 587 9.90 -18.08 -1.86
N ALA A 588 8.81 -17.33 -2.10
CA ALA A 588 7.44 -17.77 -1.80
C ALA A 588 7.05 -19.10 -2.47
N ALA A 589 7.36 -19.27 -3.76
CA ALA A 589 6.98 -20.44 -4.55
C ALA A 589 7.73 -21.75 -4.21
N MET A 590 8.73 -21.71 -3.32
CA MET A 590 9.52 -22.89 -2.96
C MET A 590 8.70 -23.93 -2.17
N PRO A 591 8.95 -25.24 -2.38
CA PRO A 591 8.47 -26.29 -1.48
C PRO A 591 8.88 -26.06 -0.02
N ARG A 592 7.94 -26.23 0.92
CA ARG A 592 8.19 -26.03 2.37
C ARG A 592 9.37 -26.84 2.92
N GLU A 593 9.69 -28.01 2.36
CA GLU A 593 10.89 -28.79 2.77
C GLU A 593 12.19 -28.03 2.50
N GLN A 594 12.30 -27.34 1.37
CA GLN A 594 13.46 -26.53 1.04
C GLN A 594 13.48 -25.23 1.86
N GLN A 595 12.32 -24.60 2.05
CA GLN A 595 12.19 -23.42 2.93
C GLN A 595 12.59 -23.72 4.39
N MET A 596 12.36 -24.95 4.90
CA MET A 596 12.77 -25.32 6.25
C MET A 596 14.30 -25.37 6.43
N LYS A 597 15.08 -25.69 5.38
CA LYS A 597 16.55 -25.75 5.46
C LYS A 597 17.20 -24.46 5.94
N VAL A 598 16.61 -23.31 5.61
CA VAL A 598 17.11 -21.99 6.00
C VAL A 598 17.19 -21.82 7.52
N PHE A 599 16.33 -22.51 8.27
CA PHE A 599 16.28 -22.50 9.73
C PHE A 599 17.28 -23.49 10.38
N GLU A 600 17.85 -24.41 9.61
CA GLU A 600 18.85 -25.37 10.10
C GLU A 600 20.16 -24.62 10.43
N LEU A 601 20.88 -25.10 11.46
CA LEU A 601 22.17 -24.52 11.85
C LEU A 601 23.26 -24.94 10.87
N ALA A 602 24.16 -24.02 10.54
CA ALA A 602 25.34 -24.34 9.75
C ALA A 602 26.25 -25.33 10.52
N PRO A 603 26.81 -26.36 9.84
CA PRO A 603 27.86 -27.20 10.43
C PRO A 603 29.11 -26.37 10.79
N ALA A 604 29.93 -26.88 11.71
CA ALA A 604 31.22 -26.27 12.02
C ALA A 604 32.12 -26.22 10.75
N GLY A 605 32.83 -25.11 10.56
CA GLY A 605 33.64 -24.87 9.35
C GLY A 605 32.84 -24.46 8.10
N VAL A 606 31.54 -24.21 8.22
CA VAL A 606 30.65 -23.83 7.11
C VAL A 606 29.98 -22.49 7.38
N ARG A 607 30.03 -21.56 6.42
CA ARG A 607 29.24 -20.31 6.44
C ARG A 607 27.97 -20.48 5.60
N LYS A 608 26.82 -20.26 6.23
CA LYS A 608 25.51 -20.23 5.56
C LYS A 608 25.26 -18.86 4.92
N VAL A 609 24.89 -18.86 3.64
CA VAL A 609 24.49 -17.67 2.88
C VAL A 609 23.04 -17.83 2.44
N ILE A 610 22.17 -16.94 2.91
CA ILE A 610 20.73 -17.02 2.70
C ILE A 610 20.34 -16.01 1.62
N LEU A 611 19.74 -16.48 0.54
CA LEU A 611 19.31 -15.63 -0.58
C LEU A 611 17.78 -15.47 -0.52
N ALA A 612 17.32 -14.31 -0.05
CA ALA A 612 15.92 -14.11 0.34
C ALA A 612 15.24 -12.96 -0.41
N THR A 613 13.93 -13.09 -0.63
CA THR A 613 13.09 -11.91 -0.91
C THR A 613 12.67 -11.22 0.40
N ASN A 614 11.74 -10.26 0.32
CA ASN A 614 11.04 -9.69 1.48
C ASN A 614 10.25 -10.72 2.35
N ILE A 615 10.34 -12.01 2.06
CA ILE A 615 9.91 -13.08 2.95
C ILE A 615 10.68 -13.09 4.30
N ALA A 616 11.95 -12.66 4.29
CA ALA A 616 12.78 -12.54 5.50
C ALA A 616 12.68 -11.17 6.21
N GLU A 617 12.02 -10.18 5.61
CA GLU A 617 12.05 -8.76 6.01
C GLU A 617 11.32 -8.46 7.33
N THR A 618 10.24 -9.18 7.60
CA THR A 618 9.35 -9.00 8.77
C THR A 618 9.16 -10.32 9.53
N SER A 619 8.37 -11.24 9.01
CA SER A 619 7.70 -12.31 9.77
C SER A 619 8.52 -13.58 10.05
N ILE A 620 9.79 -13.64 9.64
CA ILE A 620 10.64 -14.83 9.82
C ILE A 620 11.94 -14.47 10.56
N THR A 621 12.17 -15.09 11.73
CA THR A 621 13.49 -15.13 12.37
C THR A 621 14.30 -16.29 11.78
N ILE A 622 15.54 -16.02 11.38
CA ILE A 622 16.49 -17.04 10.92
C ILE A 622 17.70 -16.97 11.85
N ASN A 623 18.02 -18.10 12.48
CA ASN A 623 19.06 -18.16 13.51
C ASN A 623 20.46 -18.04 12.90
N GLY A 624 21.37 -17.40 13.64
CA GLY A 624 22.78 -17.22 13.28
C GLY A 624 23.06 -16.16 12.23
N VAL A 625 22.08 -15.31 11.84
CA VAL A 625 22.32 -14.17 10.92
C VAL A 625 23.08 -13.07 11.65
N ARG A 626 24.22 -12.67 11.09
CA ARG A 626 25.08 -11.59 11.62
C ARG A 626 25.45 -10.53 10.56
N TYR A 627 25.41 -10.91 9.29
CA TYR A 627 25.68 -10.01 8.17
C TYR A 627 24.43 -9.89 7.30
N VAL A 628 24.07 -8.68 6.91
CA VAL A 628 23.00 -8.38 5.97
C VAL A 628 23.58 -7.69 4.74
N VAL A 629 23.18 -8.11 3.55
CA VAL A 629 23.46 -7.44 2.28
C VAL A 629 22.12 -6.97 1.71
N ASP A 630 21.90 -5.66 1.69
CA ASP A 630 20.66 -5.04 1.24
C ASP A 630 20.87 -4.34 -0.11
N THR A 631 20.22 -4.86 -1.15
CA THR A 631 20.20 -4.25 -2.50
C THR A 631 19.38 -2.96 -2.56
N GLY A 632 18.59 -2.65 -1.53
CA GLY A 632 17.68 -1.49 -1.54
C GLY A 632 16.46 -1.66 -2.44
N LEU A 633 16.25 -2.84 -3.02
CA LEU A 633 15.18 -3.13 -3.97
C LEU A 633 14.14 -4.12 -3.41
N VAL A 634 12.93 -4.08 -3.98
CA VAL A 634 11.85 -5.03 -3.71
C VAL A 634 10.90 -5.11 -4.92
N LYS A 635 10.37 -6.31 -5.22
CA LYS A 635 9.39 -6.51 -6.30
C LYS A 635 7.99 -6.50 -5.71
N GLN A 636 7.15 -5.54 -6.10
CA GLN A 636 5.83 -5.33 -5.51
C GLN A 636 4.73 -5.22 -6.59
N ARG A 637 3.48 -5.39 -6.18
CA ARG A 637 2.32 -5.25 -7.07
C ARG A 637 1.88 -3.79 -7.16
N SER A 638 1.61 -3.32 -8.37
CA SER A 638 1.11 -1.98 -8.66
C SER A 638 -0.06 -2.06 -9.65
N PHE A 639 -1.21 -1.49 -9.30
CA PHE A 639 -2.45 -1.53 -10.07
C PHE A 639 -2.75 -0.18 -10.74
N VAL A 640 -2.64 -0.15 -12.07
CA VAL A 640 -2.91 1.05 -12.87
C VAL A 640 -4.41 1.11 -13.17
N ALA A 641 -5.19 1.69 -12.26
CA ALA A 641 -6.66 1.79 -12.36
C ALA A 641 -7.20 2.48 -13.63
N SER A 642 -6.36 3.13 -14.44
CA SER A 642 -6.74 3.72 -15.73
C SER A 642 -6.65 2.78 -16.93
N SER A 643 -5.88 1.69 -16.83
CA SER A 643 -5.82 0.59 -17.80
C SER A 643 -6.46 -0.70 -17.27
N GLY A 644 -6.54 -0.85 -15.94
CA GLY A 644 -7.06 -2.03 -15.24
C GLY A 644 -6.03 -3.15 -15.07
N MET A 645 -4.74 -2.84 -15.16
CA MET A 645 -3.65 -3.83 -15.13
C MET A 645 -2.97 -3.91 -13.77
N GLU A 646 -2.60 -5.12 -13.36
CA GLU A 646 -1.62 -5.36 -12.30
C GLU A 646 -0.23 -5.57 -12.90
N MET A 647 0.76 -4.89 -12.34
CA MET A 647 2.17 -4.99 -12.73
C MET A 647 2.98 -5.46 -11.52
N LEU A 648 3.95 -6.35 -11.75
CA LEU A 648 4.98 -6.71 -10.78
C LEU A 648 6.24 -5.90 -11.09
N GLN A 649 6.33 -4.71 -10.48
CA GLN A 649 7.42 -3.76 -10.70
C GLN A 649 8.47 -3.92 -9.61
N THR A 650 9.75 -3.80 -9.98
CA THR A 650 10.83 -3.61 -9.03
C THR A 650 10.88 -2.14 -8.64
N GLU A 651 10.71 -1.86 -7.35
CA GLU A 651 10.70 -0.54 -6.73
C GLU A 651 11.81 -0.47 -5.66
N SER A 652 12.28 0.74 -5.34
CA SER A 652 13.16 0.94 -4.19
C SER A 652 12.39 0.70 -2.88
N VAL A 653 13.08 0.20 -1.85
CA VAL A 653 12.49 0.04 -0.52
C VAL A 653 12.23 1.40 0.14
N SER A 654 11.37 1.40 1.17
CA SER A 654 11.26 2.53 2.09
C SER A 654 12.30 2.47 3.22
N LYS A 655 12.62 3.61 3.85
CA LYS A 655 13.55 3.65 5.00
C LYS A 655 13.14 2.69 6.11
N ALA A 656 11.83 2.62 6.42
CA ALA A 656 11.30 1.66 7.39
C ALA A 656 11.63 0.19 7.05
N GLN A 657 11.57 -0.21 5.78
CA GLN A 657 11.93 -1.56 5.34
C GLN A 657 13.44 -1.80 5.40
N ALA A 658 14.25 -0.84 4.94
CA ALA A 658 15.71 -0.92 5.06
C ALA A 658 16.16 -1.08 6.52
N TRP A 659 15.52 -0.38 7.47
CA TRP A 659 15.74 -0.60 8.90
C TRP A 659 15.29 -2.00 9.38
N GLN A 660 14.17 -2.54 8.88
CA GLN A 660 13.74 -3.91 9.19
C GLN A 660 14.65 -5.01 8.62
N ARG A 661 15.33 -4.73 7.48
CA ARG A 661 16.41 -5.56 6.92
C ARG A 661 17.67 -5.48 7.77
N THR A 662 18.12 -4.27 8.12
CA THR A 662 19.24 -4.03 9.05
C THR A 662 19.03 -4.76 10.38
N GLY A 663 17.83 -4.69 10.97
CA GLY A 663 17.41 -5.39 12.19
C GLY A 663 17.26 -6.94 12.08
N ARG A 664 17.80 -7.56 11.01
CA ARG A 664 18.01 -9.01 10.95
C ARG A 664 19.37 -9.42 11.51
N ALA A 665 20.39 -8.56 11.40
CA ALA A 665 21.74 -8.82 11.91
C ALA A 665 21.81 -8.76 13.45
N GLY A 666 21.20 -7.74 14.06
CA GLY A 666 21.35 -7.43 15.49
C GLY A 666 20.52 -8.28 16.46
N ARG A 667 20.10 -9.51 16.09
CA ARG A 667 19.10 -10.29 16.86
C ARG A 667 19.69 -11.18 17.95
N GLU A 668 20.84 -11.77 17.68
CA GLU A 668 21.48 -12.78 18.54
C GLU A 668 22.86 -12.32 19.02
N ALA A 669 23.52 -11.44 18.25
CA ALA A 669 24.78 -10.78 18.56
C ALA A 669 24.88 -9.45 17.78
N ALA A 670 25.93 -8.66 18.04
CA ALA A 670 26.24 -7.47 17.22
C ALA A 670 26.63 -7.88 15.79
N GLY A 671 26.20 -7.11 14.79
CA GLY A 671 26.32 -7.49 13.38
C GLY A 671 26.53 -6.30 12.44
N ILE A 672 26.50 -6.56 11.13
CA ILE A 672 26.81 -5.55 10.11
C ILE A 672 25.78 -5.60 8.97
N CYS A 673 25.39 -4.44 8.44
CA CYS A 673 24.49 -4.28 7.32
C CYS A 673 25.17 -3.49 6.18
N TYR A 674 25.40 -4.15 5.04
CA TYR A 674 25.98 -3.56 3.83
C TYR A 674 24.85 -3.18 2.87
N ARG A 675 24.64 -1.88 2.66
CA ARG A 675 23.68 -1.31 1.72
C ARG A 675 24.37 -1.04 0.39
N LEU A 676 23.91 -1.68 -0.69
CA LEU A 676 24.50 -1.60 -2.03
C LEU A 676 24.09 -0.33 -2.81
N PHE A 677 23.85 0.75 -2.06
CA PHE A 677 23.42 2.06 -2.55
C PHE A 677 23.99 3.16 -1.61
N PRO A 678 24.28 4.38 -2.11
CA PRO A 678 24.79 5.48 -1.29
C PRO A 678 23.86 5.93 -0.18
N GLU A 679 24.42 6.53 0.87
CA GLU A 679 23.66 7.17 1.95
C GLU A 679 22.76 8.31 1.44
N GLU A 680 23.24 9.09 0.46
CA GLU A 680 22.40 10.08 -0.25
C GLU A 680 21.16 9.45 -0.91
N THR A 681 21.26 8.21 -1.36
CA THR A 681 20.11 7.46 -1.92
C THR A 681 19.20 6.96 -0.80
N PHE A 682 19.76 6.52 0.33
CA PHE A 682 18.98 6.15 1.52
C PHE A 682 18.12 7.32 2.02
N GLU A 683 18.68 8.52 2.13
CA GLU A 683 17.93 9.68 2.62
C GLU A 683 16.83 10.16 1.66
N GLN A 684 16.96 9.86 0.37
CA GLN A 684 15.93 10.10 -0.65
C GLN A 684 14.83 9.03 -0.68
N LEU A 685 14.99 7.88 -0.01
CA LEU A 685 13.95 6.86 0.05
C LEU A 685 12.71 7.38 0.78
N PRO A 686 11.48 6.97 0.39
CA PRO A 686 10.30 7.31 1.15
C PRO A 686 10.39 6.69 2.55
N GLU A 687 9.95 7.42 3.57
CA GLU A 687 9.96 6.95 4.96
C GLU A 687 9.21 5.62 5.14
N ARG A 688 8.18 5.37 4.32
CA ARG A 688 7.22 4.26 4.44
C ARG A 688 6.82 3.72 3.07
N ALA A 689 6.56 2.43 2.99
CA ALA A 689 5.96 1.82 1.80
C ALA A 689 4.51 2.32 1.61
N ILE A 690 4.09 2.45 0.35
CA ILE A 690 2.71 2.83 0.00
C ILE A 690 1.78 1.64 0.33
N PRO A 691 0.71 1.82 1.13
CA PRO A 691 -0.14 0.71 1.55
C PRO A 691 -0.89 0.08 0.37
N ASP A 692 -1.16 -1.23 0.44
CA ASP A 692 -1.81 -2.01 -0.62
C ASP A 692 -3.09 -1.34 -1.13
N ILE A 693 -3.89 -0.76 -0.24
CA ILE A 693 -5.17 -0.13 -0.56
C ILE A 693 -5.07 1.01 -1.60
N GLN A 694 -3.88 1.60 -1.79
CA GLN A 694 -3.63 2.60 -2.82
C GLN A 694 -3.08 1.99 -4.14
N ARG A 695 -2.62 0.74 -4.12
CA ARG A 695 -1.85 0.06 -5.18
C ARG A 695 -2.45 -1.24 -5.73
N VAL A 696 -3.61 -1.71 -5.26
CA VAL A 696 -4.26 -2.96 -5.73
C VAL A 696 -5.69 -2.74 -6.21
N SER A 697 -6.28 -3.73 -6.90
CA SER A 697 -7.71 -3.66 -7.26
C SER A 697 -8.62 -3.78 -6.04
N LEU A 698 -9.68 -2.98 -6.00
CA LEU A 698 -10.58 -2.84 -4.85
C LEU A 698 -11.91 -3.59 -5.03
N GLU A 699 -12.03 -4.43 -6.05
CA GLU A 699 -13.28 -5.13 -6.40
C GLU A 699 -13.80 -6.03 -5.27
N VAL A 700 -12.93 -6.88 -4.69
CA VAL A 700 -13.26 -7.72 -3.53
C VAL A 700 -13.68 -6.86 -2.34
N VAL A 701 -13.00 -5.73 -2.13
CA VAL A 701 -13.21 -4.81 -1.01
C VAL A 701 -14.59 -4.14 -1.09
N VAL A 702 -14.92 -3.58 -2.24
CA VAL A 702 -16.20 -2.92 -2.47
C VAL A 702 -17.35 -3.92 -2.34
N LEU A 703 -17.18 -5.16 -2.83
CA LEU A 703 -18.16 -6.23 -2.70
C LEU A 703 -18.36 -6.66 -1.23
N GLN A 704 -17.28 -6.83 -0.47
CA GLN A 704 -17.32 -7.17 0.95
C GLN A 704 -18.02 -6.06 1.78
N LEU A 705 -17.62 -4.80 1.59
CA LEU A 705 -18.23 -3.66 2.29
C LEU A 705 -19.73 -3.53 1.97
N LYS A 706 -20.12 -3.69 0.70
CA LYS A 706 -21.53 -3.72 0.29
C LYS A 706 -22.31 -4.88 0.93
N CYS A 707 -21.68 -6.05 1.09
CA CYS A 707 -22.28 -7.19 1.80
C CYS A 707 -22.47 -6.92 3.31
N MET A 708 -21.60 -6.12 3.94
CA MET A 708 -21.75 -5.65 5.33
C MET A 708 -22.77 -4.50 5.49
N GLY A 709 -23.53 -4.15 4.45
CA GLY A 709 -24.47 -3.03 4.46
C GLY A 709 -23.80 -1.65 4.51
N ILE A 710 -22.55 -1.54 4.03
CA ILE A 710 -21.83 -0.26 3.94
C ILE A 710 -22.05 0.30 2.53
N ASP A 711 -23.15 1.04 2.38
CA ASP A 711 -23.56 1.57 1.07
C ASP A 711 -22.66 2.73 0.59
N ASP A 712 -22.21 3.60 1.50
CA ASP A 712 -21.22 4.66 1.19
C ASP A 712 -19.78 4.16 1.43
N VAL A 713 -19.22 3.57 0.37
CA VAL A 713 -17.84 3.09 0.35
C VAL A 713 -16.81 4.23 0.20
N LEU A 714 -17.23 5.45 -0.19
CA LEU A 714 -16.34 6.62 -0.26
C LEU A 714 -16.20 7.30 1.10
N GLY A 715 -17.29 7.35 1.87
CA GLY A 715 -17.34 7.83 3.24
C GLY A 715 -16.63 6.94 4.24
N PHE A 716 -16.50 5.63 3.95
CA PHE A 716 -15.92 4.63 4.85
C PHE A 716 -14.57 5.05 5.50
N ASP A 717 -14.40 4.62 6.74
CA ASP A 717 -13.36 5.04 7.68
C ASP A 717 -12.11 4.14 7.50
N PHE A 718 -11.47 4.24 6.33
CA PHE A 718 -10.15 3.65 6.06
C PHE A 718 -9.04 4.45 6.78
N ILE A 719 -7.95 3.79 7.21
CA ILE A 719 -6.76 4.46 7.76
C ILE A 719 -6.21 5.50 6.77
N GLU A 720 -5.98 5.06 5.53
CA GLU A 720 -5.69 5.93 4.41
C GLU A 720 -6.69 5.65 3.29
N LYS A 721 -7.22 6.72 2.67
CA LYS A 721 -8.29 6.56 1.68
C LYS A 721 -7.73 6.20 0.30
N PRO A 722 -8.23 5.14 -0.35
CA PRO A 722 -7.85 4.82 -1.73
C PRO A 722 -8.18 5.95 -2.70
N LEU A 723 -7.52 5.94 -3.87
CA LEU A 723 -7.87 6.82 -4.98
C LEU A 723 -9.35 6.64 -5.37
N LYS A 724 -10.11 7.73 -5.43
CA LYS A 724 -11.54 7.71 -5.81
C LYS A 724 -11.77 7.07 -7.17
N THR A 725 -10.82 7.19 -8.10
CA THR A 725 -10.83 6.53 -9.41
C THR A 725 -10.82 5.00 -9.29
N SER A 726 -10.00 4.43 -8.41
CA SER A 726 -9.93 2.99 -8.16
C SER A 726 -11.24 2.46 -7.55
N LEU A 727 -11.84 3.17 -6.60
CA LEU A 727 -13.16 2.81 -6.04
C LEU A 727 -14.29 2.91 -7.09
N ILE A 728 -14.30 3.94 -7.93
CA ILE A 728 -15.28 4.06 -9.02
C ILE A 728 -15.10 2.94 -10.04
N LYS A 729 -13.86 2.56 -10.38
CA LYS A 729 -13.59 1.44 -11.30
C LYS A 729 -14.01 0.09 -10.73
N ALA A 730 -13.80 -0.14 -9.44
CA ALA A 730 -14.31 -1.32 -8.75
C ALA A 730 -15.85 -1.37 -8.76
N LEU A 731 -16.54 -0.25 -8.51
CA LEU A 731 -18.01 -0.16 -8.62
C LEU A 731 -18.51 -0.41 -10.04
N GLU A 732 -17.90 0.20 -11.07
CA GLU A 732 -18.23 -0.03 -12.48
C GLU A 732 -18.06 -1.51 -12.88
N LYS A 733 -16.99 -2.16 -12.41
CA LYS A 733 -16.72 -3.58 -12.72
C LYS A 733 -17.70 -4.51 -12.01
N LEU A 734 -18.02 -4.26 -10.74
CA LEU A 734 -19.01 -5.04 -9.98
C LEU A 734 -20.44 -4.87 -10.54
N TYR A 735 -20.78 -3.70 -11.08
CA TYR A 735 -22.01 -3.51 -11.84
C TYR A 735 -22.01 -4.30 -13.16
N ALA A 736 -20.90 -4.27 -13.92
CA ALA A 736 -20.78 -5.06 -15.14
C ALA A 736 -20.85 -6.58 -14.90
N LEU A 737 -20.37 -7.05 -13.75
CA LEU A 737 -20.50 -8.44 -13.27
C LEU A 737 -21.85 -8.72 -12.58
N GLU A 738 -22.82 -7.81 -12.67
CA GLU A 738 -24.18 -7.90 -12.10
C GLU A 738 -24.25 -8.14 -10.58
N ALA A 739 -23.14 -7.91 -9.85
CA ALA A 739 -23.10 -7.93 -8.40
C ALA A 739 -23.82 -6.73 -7.78
N LEU A 740 -23.88 -5.61 -8.51
CA LEU A 740 -24.58 -4.38 -8.11
C LEU A 740 -25.71 -4.05 -9.10
N ASP A 741 -26.83 -3.53 -8.58
CA ASP A 741 -27.92 -3.00 -9.39
C ASP A 741 -27.61 -1.60 -9.94
N ASN A 742 -28.52 -1.04 -10.73
CA ASN A 742 -28.36 0.30 -11.31
C ASN A 742 -28.35 1.44 -10.27
N LYS A 743 -28.74 1.19 -9.02
CA LYS A 743 -28.68 2.10 -7.87
C LYS A 743 -27.42 1.86 -7.01
N GLY A 744 -26.54 0.93 -7.42
CA GLY A 744 -25.33 0.57 -6.69
C GLY A 744 -25.58 -0.28 -5.44
N LYS A 745 -26.74 -0.93 -5.30
CA LYS A 745 -27.07 -1.87 -4.21
C LYS A 745 -26.73 -3.31 -4.58
N LEU A 746 -26.49 -4.15 -3.57
CA LEU A 746 -26.06 -5.53 -3.75
C LEU A 746 -27.21 -6.45 -4.21
N THR A 747 -27.05 -7.07 -5.39
CA THR A 747 -28.02 -8.01 -5.98
C THR A 747 -27.99 -9.38 -5.26
N THR A 748 -28.92 -10.27 -5.60
CA THR A 748 -28.86 -11.68 -5.16
C THR A 748 -27.58 -12.36 -5.65
N ARG A 749 -27.21 -12.14 -6.93
CA ARG A 749 -25.96 -12.60 -7.53
C ARG A 749 -24.75 -12.07 -6.75
N GLY A 750 -24.75 -10.78 -6.40
CA GLY A 750 -23.70 -10.15 -5.59
C GLY A 750 -23.54 -10.77 -4.20
N ARG A 751 -24.64 -11.18 -3.55
CA ARG A 751 -24.58 -11.90 -2.25
C ARG A 751 -24.00 -13.31 -2.42
N GLN A 752 -24.42 -14.04 -3.45
CA GLN A 752 -23.85 -15.37 -3.77
C GLN A 752 -22.35 -15.25 -4.06
N MET A 753 -21.93 -14.24 -4.83
CA MET A 753 -20.53 -13.95 -5.10
C MET A 753 -19.73 -13.63 -3.83
N ALA A 754 -20.25 -12.76 -2.94
CA ALA A 754 -19.61 -12.44 -1.66
C ALA A 754 -19.52 -13.66 -0.72
N GLY A 755 -20.45 -14.62 -0.87
CA GLY A 755 -20.41 -15.91 -0.18
C GLY A 755 -19.22 -16.80 -0.59
N LEU A 756 -18.71 -16.68 -1.82
CA LEU A 756 -17.59 -17.49 -2.32
C LEU A 756 -16.22 -16.89 -1.93
N PRO A 757 -15.24 -17.69 -1.48
CA PRO A 757 -13.91 -17.21 -1.08
C PRO A 757 -12.96 -17.06 -2.29
N VAL A 758 -13.40 -16.37 -3.35
CA VAL A 758 -12.66 -16.12 -4.60
C VAL A 758 -12.93 -14.70 -5.12
N GLU A 759 -12.21 -14.26 -6.16
CA GLU A 759 -12.46 -12.97 -6.79
C GLU A 759 -13.80 -12.93 -7.55
N PRO A 760 -14.41 -11.74 -7.78
CA PRO A 760 -15.70 -11.62 -8.45
C PRO A 760 -15.81 -12.33 -9.81
N MET A 761 -14.74 -12.33 -10.61
CA MET A 761 -14.71 -13.00 -11.93
C MET A 761 -14.78 -14.53 -11.80
N TYR A 762 -14.02 -15.11 -10.86
CA TYR A 762 -14.11 -16.54 -10.54
C TYR A 762 -15.44 -16.92 -9.88
N ALA A 763 -16.01 -16.03 -9.06
CA ALA A 763 -17.33 -16.24 -8.48
C ALA A 763 -18.42 -16.27 -9.56
N VAL A 764 -18.41 -15.34 -10.52
CA VAL A 764 -19.33 -15.34 -11.66
C VAL A 764 -19.13 -16.58 -12.54
N MET A 765 -17.89 -17.00 -12.78
CA MET A 765 -17.59 -18.26 -13.49
C MET A 765 -18.22 -19.47 -12.79
N LEU A 766 -18.03 -19.63 -11.47
CA LEU A 766 -18.62 -20.75 -10.72
C LEU A 766 -20.15 -20.72 -10.75
N LEU A 767 -20.76 -19.55 -10.50
CA LEU A 767 -22.21 -19.41 -10.57
C LEU A 767 -22.74 -19.76 -11.96
N LYS A 768 -22.14 -19.22 -13.03
CA LYS A 768 -22.57 -19.53 -14.40
C LYS A 768 -22.29 -20.98 -14.80
N ALA A 769 -21.30 -21.63 -14.20
CA ALA A 769 -21.05 -23.06 -14.42
C ALA A 769 -22.17 -23.94 -13.83
N THR A 770 -22.75 -23.57 -12.69
CA THR A 770 -23.94 -24.25 -12.14
C THR A 770 -25.17 -24.05 -13.04
N GLU A 771 -25.38 -22.84 -13.60
CA GLU A 771 -26.43 -22.58 -14.60
C GLU A 771 -26.24 -23.34 -15.93
N LEU A 772 -25.02 -23.83 -16.22
CA LEU A 772 -24.65 -24.50 -17.47
C LEU A 772 -24.29 -25.99 -17.29
N GLY A 773 -24.50 -26.56 -16.10
CA GLY A 773 -24.25 -27.98 -15.81
C GLY A 773 -22.78 -28.42 -15.86
N CYS A 774 -21.82 -27.49 -15.74
CA CYS A 774 -20.37 -27.73 -15.85
C CYS A 774 -19.58 -27.34 -14.58
N ALA A 775 -20.21 -27.55 -13.43
CA ALA A 775 -19.75 -27.07 -12.13
C ALA A 775 -18.55 -27.87 -11.62
N GLU A 776 -18.49 -29.18 -11.84
CA GLU A 776 -17.35 -30.01 -11.41
C GLU A 776 -16.07 -29.65 -12.17
N GLU A 777 -16.15 -29.35 -13.47
CA GLU A 777 -15.01 -28.90 -14.26
C GLU A 777 -14.60 -27.48 -13.83
N ALA A 778 -15.56 -26.57 -13.64
CA ALA A 778 -15.30 -25.20 -13.19
C ALA A 778 -14.67 -25.14 -11.80
N LEU A 779 -15.13 -25.97 -10.85
CA LEU A 779 -14.50 -26.15 -9.53
C LEU A 779 -13.04 -26.58 -9.66
N SER A 780 -12.75 -27.51 -10.57
CA SER A 780 -11.39 -28.01 -10.83
C SER A 780 -10.49 -26.90 -11.37
N VAL A 781 -10.95 -26.17 -12.39
CA VAL A 781 -10.20 -25.06 -13.02
C VAL A 781 -9.97 -23.91 -12.04
N VAL A 782 -11.00 -23.49 -11.28
CA VAL A 782 -10.86 -22.40 -10.29
C VAL A 782 -9.94 -22.81 -9.14
N ALA A 783 -9.96 -24.07 -8.70
CA ALA A 783 -9.02 -24.55 -7.69
C ALA A 783 -7.57 -24.58 -8.22
N MET A 784 -7.35 -25.05 -9.46
CA MET A 784 -6.03 -25.04 -10.12
C MET A 784 -5.48 -23.62 -10.31
N LEU A 785 -6.34 -22.64 -10.60
CA LEU A 785 -5.96 -21.22 -10.74
C LEU A 785 -5.85 -20.47 -9.40
N SER A 786 -6.38 -21.02 -8.31
CA SER A 786 -6.30 -20.44 -6.95
C SER A 786 -5.05 -20.84 -6.17
N VAL A 787 -4.17 -21.66 -6.77
CA VAL A 787 -2.92 -22.15 -6.17
C VAL A 787 -1.73 -21.67 -7.02
N GLU A 788 -0.60 -21.40 -6.38
CA GLU A 788 0.67 -21.07 -7.02
C GLU A 788 1.12 -22.17 -7.99
N SER A 789 2.02 -21.85 -8.94
CA SER A 789 2.39 -22.70 -10.09
C SER A 789 2.53 -24.19 -9.74
N ILE A 790 1.57 -24.99 -10.21
CA ILE A 790 1.58 -26.44 -10.06
C ILE A 790 2.67 -27.11 -10.90
N PHE A 791 3.13 -26.45 -11.98
CA PHE A 791 4.25 -26.90 -12.81
C PHE A 791 5.58 -26.50 -12.18
N TYR A 792 6.51 -27.45 -12.13
CA TYR A 792 7.90 -27.28 -11.74
C TYR A 792 8.81 -27.65 -12.93
N SER A 793 9.96 -27.01 -13.06
CA SER A 793 10.92 -27.30 -14.14
C SER A 793 12.34 -27.17 -13.59
N PRO A 794 13.01 -28.28 -13.20
CA PRO A 794 14.43 -28.26 -12.85
C PRO A 794 15.24 -27.74 -14.03
N ARG A 795 16.32 -27.01 -13.75
CA ARG A 795 17.19 -26.41 -14.77
C ARG A 795 17.71 -27.47 -15.75
N ASP A 796 18.29 -28.54 -15.23
CA ASP A 796 18.89 -29.66 -15.99
C ASP A 796 17.86 -30.48 -16.78
N LYS A 797 16.58 -30.44 -16.36
CA LYS A 797 15.49 -31.27 -16.90
C LYS A 797 14.39 -30.45 -17.57
N LYS A 798 14.69 -29.21 -17.95
CA LYS A 798 13.75 -28.26 -18.58
C LYS A 798 13.10 -28.81 -19.86
N ALA A 799 13.84 -29.59 -20.65
CA ALA A 799 13.33 -30.26 -21.85
C ALA A 799 12.37 -31.41 -21.53
N GLU A 800 12.74 -32.31 -20.58
CA GLU A 800 11.86 -33.38 -20.10
C GLU A 800 10.55 -32.83 -19.51
N ALA A 801 10.65 -31.77 -18.70
CA ALA A 801 9.49 -31.11 -18.10
C ALA A 801 8.55 -30.51 -19.16
N ALA A 802 9.10 -29.89 -20.22
CA ALA A 802 8.32 -29.41 -21.34
C ALA A 802 7.64 -30.55 -22.12
N GLN A 803 8.35 -31.66 -22.37
CA GLN A 803 7.80 -32.84 -23.07
C GLN A 803 6.75 -33.58 -22.24
N SER A 804 6.88 -33.60 -20.91
CA SER A 804 5.82 -34.08 -20.00
C SER A 804 4.58 -33.17 -20.11
N ARG A 805 4.77 -31.85 -19.94
CA ARG A 805 3.67 -30.87 -19.96
C ARG A 805 2.91 -30.87 -21.30
N ALA A 806 3.60 -31.12 -22.41
CA ALA A 806 2.99 -31.23 -23.74
C ALA A 806 1.88 -32.29 -23.83
N ARG A 807 1.96 -33.37 -23.04
CA ARG A 807 0.96 -34.47 -23.04
C ARG A 807 -0.42 -34.04 -22.53
N PHE A 808 -0.50 -32.93 -21.79
CA PHE A 808 -1.75 -32.41 -21.23
C PHE A 808 -2.29 -31.19 -21.97
N ILE A 809 -1.55 -30.65 -22.95
CA ILE A 809 -1.91 -29.42 -23.67
C ILE A 809 -3.24 -29.60 -24.41
N ALA A 810 -4.21 -28.79 -24.02
CA ALA A 810 -5.47 -28.62 -24.74
C ALA A 810 -5.31 -27.53 -25.81
N TYR A 811 -5.87 -27.77 -26.99
CA TYR A 811 -5.84 -26.83 -28.11
C TYR A 811 -6.67 -25.57 -27.80
N GLU A 812 -7.68 -25.69 -26.95
CA GLU A 812 -8.61 -24.63 -26.56
C GLU A 812 -7.96 -23.59 -25.65
N GLY A 813 -6.95 -23.96 -24.85
CA GLY A 813 -6.21 -23.04 -23.98
C GLY A 813 -5.68 -23.62 -22.68
N ASP A 814 -5.15 -22.72 -21.85
CA ASP A 814 -4.47 -23.07 -20.59
C ASP A 814 -5.43 -23.65 -19.54
N GLN A 815 -6.67 -23.16 -19.47
CA GLN A 815 -7.66 -23.58 -18.47
C GLN A 815 -8.08 -25.04 -18.68
N ILE A 816 -8.25 -25.47 -19.94
CA ILE A 816 -8.55 -26.87 -20.28
C ILE A 816 -7.27 -27.73 -20.09
N THR A 817 -6.09 -27.17 -20.36
CA THR A 817 -4.81 -27.83 -20.03
C THR A 817 -4.67 -28.11 -18.52
N LEU A 818 -5.10 -27.18 -17.66
CA LEU A 818 -5.14 -27.39 -16.20
C LEU A 818 -6.18 -28.44 -15.79
N LEU A 819 -7.35 -28.47 -16.44
CA LEU A 819 -8.36 -29.52 -16.22
C LEU A 819 -7.81 -30.91 -16.57
N ASN A 820 -7.12 -31.04 -17.71
CA ASN A 820 -6.47 -32.30 -18.13
C ASN A 820 -5.44 -32.79 -17.10
N VAL A 821 -4.61 -31.88 -16.57
CA VAL A 821 -3.64 -32.18 -15.51
C VAL A 821 -4.34 -32.65 -14.22
N PHE A 822 -5.41 -31.97 -13.80
CA PHE A 822 -6.17 -32.37 -12.62
C PHE A 822 -6.82 -33.75 -12.82
N ASN A 823 -7.43 -34.01 -13.98
CA ASN A 823 -8.08 -35.28 -14.28
C ASN A 823 -7.08 -36.45 -14.26
N GLY A 824 -5.91 -36.30 -14.89
CA GLY A 824 -4.85 -37.32 -14.84
C GLY A 824 -4.32 -37.59 -13.43
N TYR A 825 -4.17 -36.54 -12.62
CA TYR A 825 -3.79 -36.65 -11.20
C TYR A 825 -4.83 -37.40 -10.35
N ILE A 826 -6.12 -37.23 -10.63
CA ILE A 826 -7.19 -38.01 -9.97
C ILE A 826 -7.17 -39.47 -10.47
N GLN A 827 -7.09 -39.69 -11.78
CA GLN A 827 -7.15 -41.00 -12.43
C GLN A 827 -6.02 -41.96 -12.01
N CYS A 828 -4.82 -41.46 -11.69
CA CYS A 828 -3.70 -42.33 -11.26
C CYS A 828 -3.94 -43.06 -9.91
N GLY A 829 -4.96 -42.66 -9.14
CA GLY A 829 -5.32 -43.28 -7.87
C GLY A 829 -4.44 -42.84 -6.70
N THR A 830 -5.04 -42.79 -5.50
CA THR A 830 -4.46 -42.12 -4.32
C THR A 830 -3.04 -42.56 -3.97
N LYS A 831 -2.74 -43.86 -4.09
CA LYS A 831 -1.42 -44.44 -3.79
C LYS A 831 -0.32 -44.03 -4.78
N GLN A 832 -0.65 -43.71 -6.04
CA GLN A 832 0.36 -43.41 -7.07
C GLN A 832 0.61 -41.91 -7.26
N ARG A 833 -0.27 -41.03 -6.77
CA ARG A 833 -0.20 -39.55 -6.94
C ARG A 833 1.18 -38.94 -6.72
N ASN A 834 1.89 -39.31 -5.65
CA ASN A 834 3.23 -38.77 -5.37
C ASN A 834 4.31 -39.30 -6.33
N LYS A 835 4.12 -40.47 -6.98
CA LYS A 835 4.95 -40.91 -8.11
C LYS A 835 4.55 -40.13 -9.37
N TRP A 836 3.28 -40.17 -9.75
CA TRP A 836 2.74 -39.49 -10.93
C TRP A 836 3.12 -38.02 -11.00
N CYS A 837 3.01 -37.27 -9.89
CA CYS A 837 3.44 -35.88 -9.83
C CYS A 837 4.94 -35.68 -10.10
N ARG A 838 5.82 -36.55 -9.60
CA ARG A 838 7.27 -36.50 -9.86
C ARG A 838 7.56 -36.84 -11.33
N ASP A 839 7.01 -37.94 -11.81
CA ASP A 839 7.15 -38.42 -13.20
C ASP A 839 6.68 -37.37 -14.22
N HIS A 840 5.71 -36.52 -13.84
CA HIS A 840 5.15 -35.47 -14.70
C HIS A 840 5.65 -34.04 -14.45
N TYR A 841 6.61 -33.82 -13.54
CA TYR A 841 7.13 -32.48 -13.19
C TYR A 841 6.08 -31.52 -12.56
N ILE A 842 5.21 -32.08 -11.72
CA ILE A 842 4.13 -31.38 -11.03
C ILE A 842 4.38 -31.38 -9.51
N ASN A 843 4.13 -30.24 -8.86
CA ASN A 843 4.29 -30.11 -7.42
C ASN A 843 3.14 -30.83 -6.69
N HIS A 844 3.40 -32.03 -6.16
CA HIS A 844 2.40 -32.84 -5.45
C HIS A 844 1.71 -32.09 -4.31
N ARG A 845 2.47 -31.30 -3.54
CA ARG A 845 1.94 -30.48 -2.42
C ARG A 845 1.03 -29.36 -2.90
N ALA A 846 1.28 -28.81 -4.09
CA ALA A 846 0.35 -27.88 -4.73
C ALA A 846 -0.94 -28.60 -5.15
N MET A 847 -0.86 -29.81 -5.72
CA MET A 847 -2.05 -30.61 -6.06
C MET A 847 -2.88 -30.98 -4.82
N THR A 848 -2.26 -31.32 -3.68
CA THR A 848 -3.00 -31.56 -2.42
C THR A 848 -3.71 -30.29 -1.94
N ARG A 849 -3.11 -29.09 -2.13
CA ARG A 849 -3.81 -27.81 -1.88
C ARG A 849 -4.98 -27.63 -2.84
N VAL A 850 -4.83 -27.93 -4.13
CA VAL A 850 -5.91 -27.85 -5.14
C VAL A 850 -7.09 -28.73 -4.73
N GLU A 851 -6.86 -29.98 -4.30
CA GLU A 851 -7.94 -30.86 -3.81
C GLU A 851 -8.69 -30.25 -2.62
N SER A 852 -7.96 -29.70 -1.63
CA SER A 852 -8.58 -29.06 -0.45
C SER A 852 -9.37 -27.80 -0.81
N VAL A 853 -8.82 -26.95 -1.69
CA VAL A 853 -9.50 -25.77 -2.24
C VAL A 853 -10.78 -26.18 -2.97
N ARG A 854 -10.69 -27.17 -3.86
CA ARG A 854 -11.82 -27.68 -4.66
C ARG A 854 -12.93 -28.25 -3.79
N LEU A 855 -12.59 -29.07 -2.80
CA LEU A 855 -13.53 -29.67 -1.85
C LEU A 855 -14.26 -28.59 -1.04
N GLN A 856 -13.56 -27.54 -0.60
CA GLN A 856 -14.18 -26.43 0.13
C GLN A 856 -15.04 -25.54 -0.77
N LEU A 857 -14.63 -25.27 -2.01
CA LEU A 857 -15.45 -24.55 -2.98
C LEU A 857 -16.74 -25.33 -3.31
N LYS A 858 -16.66 -26.66 -3.47
CA LYS A 858 -17.82 -27.55 -3.58
C LYS A 858 -18.75 -27.38 -2.35
N GLY A 859 -18.21 -27.50 -1.14
CA GLY A 859 -18.93 -27.25 0.10
C GLY A 859 -19.44 -25.82 0.32
N TYR A 860 -19.06 -24.83 -0.50
CA TYR A 860 -19.67 -23.50 -0.53
C TYR A 860 -20.82 -23.42 -1.55
N LEU A 861 -20.71 -24.06 -2.71
CA LEU A 861 -21.82 -24.18 -3.68
C LEU A 861 -23.00 -24.98 -3.09
N GLU A 862 -22.71 -26.08 -2.38
CA GLU A 862 -23.70 -26.89 -1.64
C GLU A 862 -24.45 -26.03 -0.59
N LYS A 863 -23.73 -25.19 0.17
CA LYS A 863 -24.33 -24.26 1.15
C LYS A 863 -25.16 -23.15 0.50
N LEU A 864 -24.85 -22.77 -0.74
CA LEU A 864 -25.65 -21.86 -1.56
C LEU A 864 -26.83 -22.57 -2.26
N LYS A 865 -27.00 -23.89 -2.07
CA LYS A 865 -28.02 -24.74 -2.70
C LYS A 865 -27.98 -24.74 -4.23
N LEU A 866 -26.77 -24.72 -4.79
CA LEU A 866 -26.54 -24.79 -6.24
C LEU A 866 -26.24 -26.25 -6.64
N SER A 867 -26.67 -26.67 -7.83
CA SER A 867 -26.35 -27.99 -8.37
C SER A 867 -24.87 -28.08 -8.77
N ILE A 868 -24.31 -29.29 -8.76
CA ILE A 868 -22.88 -29.51 -8.98
C ILE A 868 -22.72 -30.66 -9.96
N ASP A 869 -23.09 -30.34 -11.19
CA ASP A 869 -23.15 -31.26 -12.32
C ASP A 869 -21.87 -31.20 -13.17
N SER A 870 -21.74 -32.12 -14.13
CA SER A 870 -20.62 -32.25 -15.06
C SER A 870 -21.13 -32.31 -16.50
N SER A 871 -20.51 -31.56 -17.40
CA SER A 871 -20.86 -31.53 -18.83
C SER A 871 -19.96 -32.42 -19.69
N PHE A 872 -18.95 -33.06 -19.09
CA PHE A 872 -17.95 -33.86 -19.80
C PHE A 872 -18.59 -34.98 -20.63
N PRO A 873 -18.19 -35.17 -21.92
CA PRO A 873 -17.01 -34.59 -22.58
C PRO A 873 -17.19 -33.20 -23.22
N ASP A 874 -18.37 -32.57 -23.15
CA ASP A 874 -18.53 -31.22 -23.72
C ASP A 874 -17.87 -30.15 -22.83
N ILE A 875 -16.97 -29.39 -23.45
CA ILE A 875 -16.19 -28.31 -22.84
C ILE A 875 -16.69 -26.92 -23.22
N ASP A 876 -17.59 -26.76 -24.20
CA ASP A 876 -18.14 -25.45 -24.55
C ASP A 876 -18.98 -24.82 -23.42
N PRO A 877 -19.74 -25.56 -22.58
CA PRO A 877 -20.36 -25.03 -21.36
C PRO A 877 -19.33 -24.41 -20.39
N LEU A 878 -18.20 -25.10 -20.16
CA LEU A 878 -17.11 -24.58 -19.33
C LEU A 878 -16.44 -23.34 -19.95
N ARG A 879 -16.25 -23.34 -21.27
CA ARG A 879 -15.69 -22.18 -21.99
C ARG A 879 -16.64 -20.97 -21.92
N LYS A 880 -17.96 -21.20 -21.99
CA LYS A 880 -18.98 -20.18 -21.74
C LYS A 880 -18.97 -19.68 -20.30
N SER A 881 -18.86 -20.55 -19.29
CA SER A 881 -18.81 -20.07 -17.89
C SER A 881 -17.54 -19.26 -17.60
N ILE A 882 -16.39 -19.62 -18.18
CA ILE A 882 -15.16 -18.80 -18.15
C ILE A 882 -15.40 -17.43 -18.82
N VAL A 883 -16.01 -17.38 -20.02
CA VAL A 883 -16.34 -16.11 -20.68
C VAL A 883 -17.28 -15.25 -19.85
N ALA A 884 -18.30 -15.82 -19.21
CA ALA A 884 -19.20 -15.05 -18.34
C ALA A 884 -18.47 -14.41 -17.14
N GLY A 885 -17.46 -15.09 -16.57
CA GLY A 885 -16.62 -14.52 -15.52
C GLY A 885 -15.63 -13.46 -16.02
N PHE A 886 -15.06 -13.66 -17.21
CA PHE A 886 -13.87 -12.94 -17.70
C PHE A 886 -14.11 -12.11 -18.98
N PHE A 887 -15.35 -11.83 -19.40
CA PHE A 887 -15.63 -11.09 -20.65
C PHE A 887 -14.95 -9.72 -20.74
N LEU A 888 -14.69 -9.06 -19.61
CA LEU A 888 -13.93 -7.82 -19.55
C LEU A 888 -12.46 -8.02 -19.96
N ASN A 889 -11.89 -9.19 -19.70
CA ASN A 889 -10.54 -9.61 -20.04
C ASN A 889 -10.51 -10.31 -21.42
N THR A 890 -11.16 -9.73 -22.41
CA THR A 890 -11.19 -10.24 -23.79
C THR A 890 -10.17 -9.50 -24.66
N ALA A 891 -9.48 -10.22 -25.55
CA ALA A 891 -8.63 -9.66 -26.58
C ALA A 891 -8.90 -10.25 -27.97
N MET A 892 -8.78 -9.41 -29.00
CA MET A 892 -8.91 -9.78 -30.41
C MET A 892 -7.54 -9.75 -31.09
N ARG A 893 -7.25 -10.70 -31.97
CA ARG A 893 -5.99 -10.73 -32.74
C ARG A 893 -5.90 -9.48 -33.63
N SER A 894 -4.80 -8.74 -33.51
CA SER A 894 -4.56 -7.55 -34.32
C SER A 894 -4.24 -7.93 -35.77
N VAL A 895 -4.74 -7.15 -36.72
CA VAL A 895 -4.42 -7.26 -38.15
C VAL A 895 -3.77 -5.94 -38.57
N ALA A 896 -2.56 -5.72 -38.07
CA ALA A 896 -1.71 -4.61 -38.48
C ALA A 896 -0.87 -5.06 -39.67
N GLU A 897 -1.31 -4.70 -40.87
CA GLU A 897 -0.57 -4.90 -42.12
C GLU A 897 0.63 -3.92 -42.20
N GLY A 898 1.66 -4.28 -42.95
CA GLY A 898 2.78 -3.38 -43.29
C GLY A 898 4.10 -3.60 -42.51
N LEU A 899 4.08 -4.04 -41.24
CA LEU A 899 5.32 -4.32 -40.48
C LEU A 899 5.47 -5.81 -40.14
N GLY A 900 6.45 -6.46 -40.76
CA GLY A 900 6.77 -7.86 -40.48
C GLY A 900 7.43 -8.03 -39.11
N SER A 901 6.70 -8.59 -38.12
CA SER A 901 7.22 -9.36 -36.94
C SER A 901 6.18 -9.63 -35.83
N SER A 902 4.85 -9.59 -36.07
CA SER A 902 3.91 -9.97 -35.00
C SER A 902 2.52 -10.50 -35.43
N LYS A 903 2.47 -11.64 -36.13
CA LYS A 903 1.22 -12.45 -36.27
C LYS A 903 0.58 -12.83 -34.92
N THR A 904 1.34 -12.73 -33.82
CA THR A 904 0.98 -13.05 -32.43
C THR A 904 0.55 -11.84 -31.57
N ALA A 905 0.29 -10.67 -32.18
CA ALA A 905 -0.21 -9.50 -31.46
C ALA A 905 -1.74 -9.53 -31.28
N TYR A 906 -2.19 -9.12 -30.10
CA TYR A 906 -3.59 -9.00 -29.70
C TYR A 906 -3.87 -7.57 -29.23
N LYS A 907 -5.14 -7.18 -29.25
CA LYS A 907 -5.64 -5.88 -28.78
C LYS A 907 -6.76 -6.09 -27.76
N THR A 908 -6.68 -5.44 -26.59
CA THR A 908 -7.73 -5.61 -25.56
C THR A 908 -9.04 -4.96 -26.00
N MET A 909 -10.17 -5.63 -25.72
CA MET A 909 -11.51 -5.12 -26.03
C MET A 909 -12.01 -4.11 -24.98
N CYS A 910 -11.44 -4.17 -23.78
CA CYS A 910 -11.72 -3.27 -22.66
C CYS A 910 -10.45 -2.48 -22.27
N GLY A 911 -10.63 -1.43 -21.47
CA GLY A 911 -9.53 -0.51 -21.11
C GLY A 911 -9.14 0.41 -22.26
N ARG A 912 -7.86 0.78 -22.35
CA ARG A 912 -7.33 1.69 -23.39
C ARG A 912 -7.11 1.00 -24.75
N SER A 913 -7.53 -0.25 -24.91
CA SER A 913 -7.39 -1.05 -26.13
C SER A 913 -5.93 -1.23 -26.55
N GLU A 914 -5.12 -1.67 -25.57
CA GLU A 914 -3.66 -1.77 -25.62
C GLU A 914 -3.22 -3.03 -26.37
N ILE A 915 -1.99 -3.00 -26.90
CA ILE A 915 -1.42 -4.11 -27.68
C ILE A 915 -0.68 -5.07 -26.74
N VAL A 916 -1.12 -6.33 -26.73
CA VAL A 916 -0.63 -7.39 -25.83
C VAL A 916 -0.18 -8.60 -26.65
N LYS A 917 0.63 -9.48 -26.07
CA LYS A 917 1.01 -10.78 -26.66
C LYS A 917 0.65 -11.93 -25.74
N VAL A 918 0.47 -13.14 -26.27
CA VAL A 918 0.34 -14.35 -25.45
C VAL A 918 1.66 -14.59 -24.72
N HIS A 919 1.61 -14.92 -23.42
CA HIS A 919 2.81 -15.21 -22.62
C HIS A 919 3.48 -16.53 -23.03
N PRO A 920 4.82 -16.63 -23.08
CA PRO A 920 5.53 -17.85 -23.49
C PRO A 920 5.21 -19.13 -22.69
N SER A 921 4.65 -19.01 -21.48
CA SER A 921 4.23 -20.16 -20.67
C SER A 921 2.87 -20.76 -21.06
N SER A 922 2.14 -20.13 -21.99
CA SER A 922 0.79 -20.53 -22.42
C SER A 922 0.83 -21.59 -23.53
N SER A 923 -0.11 -22.54 -23.53
CA SER A 923 -0.25 -23.50 -24.64
C SER A 923 -0.54 -22.84 -25.99
N LEU A 924 -1.10 -21.62 -25.99
CA LEU A 924 -1.45 -20.88 -27.21
C LEU A 924 -0.28 -20.05 -27.78
N PHE A 925 0.89 -20.01 -27.14
CA PHE A 925 2.01 -19.15 -27.55
C PHE A 925 2.56 -19.47 -28.94
N MET A 926 2.77 -20.76 -29.25
CA MET A 926 3.30 -21.23 -30.53
C MET A 926 2.22 -21.64 -31.54
N ARG A 927 0.94 -21.42 -31.23
CA ARG A 927 -0.18 -21.89 -32.04
C ARG A 927 -0.26 -21.16 -33.39
N ASN A 928 -0.22 -21.92 -34.47
CA ASN A 928 -0.35 -21.44 -35.84
C ASN A 928 -1.51 -22.15 -36.56
N PRO A 929 -2.51 -21.45 -37.13
CA PRO A 929 -2.73 -20.01 -37.03
C PRO A 929 -3.15 -19.57 -35.62
N PRO A 930 -2.66 -18.42 -35.13
CA PRO A 930 -3.02 -17.91 -33.80
C PRO A 930 -4.51 -17.52 -33.74
N PRO A 931 -5.24 -17.84 -32.65
CA PRO A 931 -6.69 -17.70 -32.55
C PRO A 931 -7.17 -16.25 -32.68
N LYS A 932 -8.32 -16.02 -33.34
CA LYS A 932 -8.85 -14.67 -33.63
C LYS A 932 -9.39 -13.93 -32.40
N TRP A 933 -9.97 -14.66 -31.44
CA TRP A 933 -10.53 -14.15 -30.19
C TRP A 933 -10.07 -15.01 -29.02
N VAL A 934 -9.68 -14.36 -27.93
CA VAL A 934 -9.27 -15.01 -26.68
C VAL A 934 -9.80 -14.27 -25.46
N VAL A 935 -9.98 -15.00 -24.37
CA VAL A 935 -10.15 -14.47 -23.01
C VAL A 935 -8.93 -14.86 -22.17
N TYR A 936 -8.56 -14.03 -21.19
CA TYR A 936 -7.39 -14.23 -20.33
C TYR A 936 -7.72 -13.99 -18.85
N ASN A 937 -7.05 -14.68 -17.93
CA ASN A 937 -7.23 -14.40 -16.50
C ASN A 937 -6.39 -13.19 -16.06
N GLU A 938 -5.11 -13.16 -16.45
CA GLU A 938 -4.16 -12.13 -16.03
C GLU A 938 -3.61 -11.35 -17.24
N LEU A 939 -3.38 -10.05 -17.03
CA LEU A 939 -2.61 -9.20 -17.95
C LEU A 939 -1.45 -8.59 -17.16
N VAL A 940 -0.24 -9.06 -17.46
CA VAL A 940 0.99 -8.76 -16.74
C VAL A 940 1.92 -7.97 -17.67
N PHE A 941 2.59 -6.97 -17.13
CA PHE A 941 3.68 -6.27 -17.83
C PHE A 941 5.03 -6.72 -17.27
N THR A 942 5.99 -6.99 -18.16
CA THR A 942 7.40 -7.27 -17.81
C THR A 942 8.32 -6.33 -18.60
N SER A 943 8.77 -6.74 -19.79
CA SER A 943 9.33 -5.85 -20.82
C SER A 943 8.30 -5.47 -21.89
N LYS A 944 7.20 -6.22 -21.97
CA LYS A 944 6.07 -6.08 -22.90
C LYS A 944 4.79 -6.48 -22.16
N HIS A 945 3.63 -6.09 -22.69
CA HIS A 945 2.34 -6.52 -22.13
C HIS A 945 2.02 -7.95 -22.56
N TYR A 946 1.79 -8.84 -21.59
CA TYR A 946 1.53 -10.26 -21.79
C TYR A 946 0.22 -10.71 -21.13
N ILE A 947 -0.61 -11.42 -21.89
CA ILE A 947 -1.79 -12.11 -21.37
C ILE A 947 -1.43 -13.55 -20.96
N ARG A 948 -1.89 -13.98 -19.78
CA ARG A 948 -1.63 -15.32 -19.19
C ARG A 948 -2.93 -16.05 -18.88
N SER A 949 -2.85 -17.38 -18.86
CA SER A 949 -3.99 -18.29 -18.77
C SER A 949 -5.03 -17.95 -19.84
N VAL A 950 -4.71 -18.30 -21.09
CA VAL A 950 -5.42 -17.81 -22.27
C VAL A 950 -6.30 -18.93 -22.85
N LEU A 951 -7.56 -18.61 -23.13
CA LEU A 951 -8.56 -19.51 -23.69
C LEU A 951 -9.11 -18.95 -25.01
N VAL A 952 -9.29 -19.81 -26.02
CA VAL A 952 -9.91 -19.47 -27.30
C VAL A 952 -11.44 -19.45 -27.17
N ILE A 953 -12.07 -18.41 -27.70
CA ILE A 953 -13.52 -18.18 -27.58
C ILE A 953 -14.17 -17.92 -28.95
N LYS A 954 -15.48 -18.18 -29.04
CA LYS A 954 -16.33 -17.74 -30.16
C LYS A 954 -16.78 -16.29 -29.88
N LYS A 955 -16.87 -15.42 -30.90
CA LYS A 955 -17.23 -13.99 -30.73
C LYS A 955 -18.67 -13.84 -30.22
N GLU A 956 -19.50 -14.79 -30.63
CA GLU A 956 -20.94 -14.86 -30.43
C GLU A 956 -21.27 -14.94 -28.94
N TRP A 957 -20.46 -15.67 -28.17
CA TRP A 957 -20.59 -15.83 -26.71
C TRP A 957 -20.48 -14.51 -25.94
N LEU A 958 -19.74 -13.51 -26.45
CA LEU A 958 -19.64 -12.20 -25.81
C LEU A 958 -20.99 -11.45 -25.86
N MET A 959 -21.73 -11.59 -26.97
CA MET A 959 -23.06 -11.02 -27.14
C MET A 959 -24.13 -11.85 -26.41
N GLU A 960 -23.93 -13.16 -26.29
CA GLU A 960 -24.81 -14.09 -25.56
C GLU A 960 -24.73 -13.87 -24.04
N LEU A 961 -23.51 -13.76 -23.48
CA LEU A 961 -23.26 -13.80 -22.03
C LEU A 961 -23.09 -12.42 -21.39
N ALA A 962 -22.82 -11.37 -22.17
CA ALA A 962 -22.73 -9.99 -21.70
C ALA A 962 -23.41 -8.98 -22.67
N PRO A 963 -24.70 -9.17 -23.02
CA PRO A 963 -25.42 -8.34 -24.01
C PRO A 963 -25.52 -6.86 -23.61
N THR A 964 -25.57 -6.56 -22.31
CA THR A 964 -25.57 -5.19 -21.75
C THR A 964 -24.26 -4.44 -22.01
N PHE A 965 -23.16 -5.17 -22.23
CA PHE A 965 -21.84 -4.64 -22.50
C PHE A 965 -21.49 -4.64 -24.00
N PHE A 966 -21.85 -5.72 -24.72
CA PHE A 966 -21.54 -5.91 -26.14
C PHE A 966 -22.79 -5.82 -27.04
N THR A 967 -23.29 -4.59 -27.27
CA THR A 967 -24.40 -4.34 -28.20
C THR A 967 -23.95 -4.29 -29.67
N LYS A 968 -24.76 -4.89 -30.56
CA LYS A 968 -24.62 -4.75 -32.03
C LYS A 968 -24.95 -3.32 -32.45
N LYS A 969 -24.34 -2.86 -33.56
CA LYS A 969 -24.66 -1.59 -34.21
C LYS A 969 -24.89 -1.82 -35.70
N ASN A 970 -26.02 -1.35 -36.24
CA ASN A 970 -26.33 -1.42 -37.67
C ASN A 970 -25.56 -0.34 -38.44
N SER A 971 -24.22 -0.46 -38.53
CA SER A 971 -23.33 0.25 -39.47
C SER A 971 -21.84 -0.03 -39.17
N GLY A 972 -21.10 -0.46 -40.19
CA GLY A 972 -19.64 -0.28 -40.36
C GLY A 972 -18.72 -0.35 -39.13
N ASP A 973 -18.47 -1.57 -38.65
CA ASP A 973 -17.29 -2.05 -37.90
C ASP A 973 -16.58 -1.09 -36.89
N LYS A 974 -17.35 -0.27 -36.16
CA LYS A 974 -16.85 0.55 -35.04
C LYS A 974 -17.65 0.30 -33.76
N TYR A 975 -17.22 -0.71 -33.00
CA TYR A 975 -17.73 -1.02 -31.66
C TYR A 975 -17.50 0.16 -30.70
N LYS A 976 -18.54 0.61 -30.02
CA LYS A 976 -18.41 1.40 -28.78
C LYS A 976 -18.68 0.47 -27.61
N SER A 977 -17.68 0.26 -26.76
CA SER A 977 -17.92 -0.23 -25.41
C SER A 977 -18.80 0.78 -24.67
N SER A 978 -19.86 0.30 -23.99
CA SER A 978 -20.89 1.14 -23.37
C SER A 978 -20.40 1.93 -22.13
N PHE A 979 -19.12 1.77 -21.75
CA PHE A 979 -18.38 2.48 -20.71
C PHE A 979 -18.69 3.99 -20.61
N ILE A 980 -18.80 4.72 -21.73
CA ILE A 980 -19.03 6.18 -21.71
C ILE A 980 -20.44 6.55 -21.23
N ALA A 981 -21.44 5.69 -21.46
CA ALA A 981 -22.79 5.88 -20.95
C ALA A 981 -22.89 5.40 -19.49
N LEU A 982 -22.39 4.20 -19.20
CA LEU A 982 -22.45 3.58 -17.87
C LEU A 982 -21.67 4.38 -16.82
N GLY A 983 -20.45 4.81 -17.14
CA GLY A 983 -19.64 5.65 -16.26
C GLY A 983 -20.29 7.02 -15.99
N ARG A 984 -21.06 7.58 -16.93
CA ARG A 984 -21.85 8.81 -16.68
C ARG A 984 -22.99 8.55 -15.70
N THR A 985 -23.76 7.49 -15.87
CA THR A 985 -24.84 7.12 -14.93
C THR A 985 -24.30 6.85 -13.53
N PHE A 986 -23.22 6.06 -13.40
CA PHE A 986 -22.60 5.78 -12.10
C PHE A 986 -21.97 7.03 -11.45
N VAL A 987 -21.28 7.89 -12.21
CA VAL A 987 -20.81 9.18 -11.66
C VAL A 987 -21.96 10.06 -11.17
N THR A 988 -23.13 9.98 -11.80
CA THR A 988 -24.32 10.75 -11.39
C THR A 988 -24.97 10.18 -10.13
N MET A 989 -25.02 8.85 -9.96
CA MET A 989 -25.54 8.18 -8.74
C MET A 989 -24.54 8.25 -7.56
N VAL A 990 -23.24 8.10 -7.82
CA VAL A 990 -22.19 8.30 -6.81
C VAL A 990 -22.08 9.78 -6.39
N ALA A 991 -22.59 10.71 -7.20
CA ALA A 991 -22.74 12.12 -6.80
C ALA A 991 -24.02 12.42 -6.00
N SER A 992 -25.00 11.50 -5.91
CA SER A 992 -26.17 11.66 -5.04
C SER A 992 -25.97 11.05 -3.64
N ALA A 993 -25.01 10.14 -3.48
CA ALA A 993 -24.63 9.57 -2.19
C ALA A 993 -23.44 10.32 -1.53
N GLY A 994 -23.70 10.99 -0.40
CA GLY A 994 -22.71 11.26 0.65
C GLY A 994 -21.67 12.37 0.42
N GLN A 995 -21.37 12.79 -0.80
CA GLN A 995 -20.59 14.02 -1.00
C GLN A 995 -21.49 15.25 -0.83
N PRO A 996 -21.01 16.34 -0.19
CA PRO A 996 -21.70 17.62 -0.28
C PRO A 996 -21.70 18.01 -1.76
N THR A 997 -22.88 17.98 -2.39
CA THR A 997 -23.08 18.47 -3.75
C THR A 997 -22.39 19.81 -3.83
N ARG A 998 -21.42 19.96 -4.73
CA ARG A 998 -20.54 21.14 -4.73
C ARG A 998 -21.34 22.34 -5.22
N LEU A 999 -22.10 22.96 -4.31
CA LEU A 999 -23.10 24.02 -4.58
C LEU A 999 -22.50 25.27 -5.23
N TYR A 1000 -21.19 25.31 -5.46
CA TYR A 1000 -20.46 26.38 -6.14
C TYR A 1000 -19.30 25.88 -7.02
N VAL A 1001 -19.15 26.48 -8.19
CA VAL A 1001 -17.87 26.46 -8.92
C VAL A 1001 -16.96 27.55 -8.36
N LYS A 1002 -15.64 27.32 -8.39
CA LYS A 1002 -14.68 28.37 -7.99
C LYS A 1002 -14.53 29.35 -9.16
N GLY A 1003 -14.53 30.63 -8.86
CA GLY A 1003 -14.00 31.66 -9.75
C GLY A 1003 -12.78 32.32 -9.14
N VAL A 1004 -12.13 33.17 -9.92
CA VAL A 1004 -11.07 34.09 -9.50
C VAL A 1004 -11.52 35.51 -9.81
N PHE A 1005 -11.46 36.41 -8.83
CA PHE A 1005 -11.77 37.82 -9.03
C PHE A 1005 -10.59 38.52 -9.73
N LEU A 1006 -10.82 39.05 -10.92
CA LEU A 1006 -9.79 39.67 -11.77
C LEU A 1006 -9.64 41.18 -11.50
N GLY A 1007 -10.50 41.76 -10.66
CA GLY A 1007 -10.63 43.21 -10.50
C GLY A 1007 -11.90 43.76 -11.17
N TYR A 1008 -11.94 45.06 -11.41
CA TYR A 1008 -13.14 45.78 -11.86
C TYR A 1008 -13.13 46.08 -13.36
N LYS A 1009 -14.33 46.14 -13.98
CA LYS A 1009 -14.48 46.57 -15.38
C LYS A 1009 -13.89 47.97 -15.53
N ARG A 1010 -12.95 48.15 -16.47
CA ARG A 1010 -12.43 49.46 -16.87
C ARG A 1010 -12.83 49.80 -18.32
N GLY A 1011 -12.71 51.06 -18.69
CA GLY A 1011 -12.60 51.55 -20.07
C GLY A 1011 -11.30 52.32 -20.23
N LEU A 1012 -11.09 52.98 -21.38
CA LEU A 1012 -9.82 53.68 -21.69
C LEU A 1012 -9.47 54.83 -20.71
N ARG A 1013 -10.46 55.40 -20.01
CA ARG A 1013 -10.25 56.48 -19.01
C ARG A 1013 -10.84 56.17 -17.62
N ASN A 1014 -11.94 55.41 -17.53
CA ASN A 1014 -12.72 55.27 -16.28
C ASN A 1014 -12.79 53.82 -15.76
N GLN A 1015 -12.66 53.64 -14.44
CA GLN A 1015 -12.90 52.36 -13.75
C GLN A 1015 -14.32 52.28 -13.16
N TYR A 1016 -15.07 51.23 -13.51
CA TYR A 1016 -16.42 50.98 -13.02
C TYR A 1016 -16.40 50.06 -11.79
N SER A 1017 -15.99 50.61 -10.65
CA SER A 1017 -15.79 49.89 -9.38
C SER A 1017 -17.03 49.20 -8.80
N HIS A 1018 -18.22 49.33 -9.40
CA HIS A 1018 -19.43 48.58 -9.03
C HIS A 1018 -19.63 47.29 -9.87
N THR A 1019 -18.79 47.02 -10.88
CA THR A 1019 -18.89 45.84 -11.77
C THR A 1019 -17.61 45.01 -11.74
N ALA A 1020 -17.61 43.96 -10.93
CA ALA A 1020 -16.52 43.00 -10.81
C ALA A 1020 -16.37 42.13 -12.07
N LEU A 1021 -15.14 41.72 -12.40
CA LEU A 1021 -14.83 40.72 -13.40
C LEU A 1021 -14.35 39.43 -12.71
N VAL A 1022 -14.90 38.29 -13.11
CA VAL A 1022 -14.62 36.98 -12.51
C VAL A 1022 -14.40 35.95 -13.61
N LYS A 1023 -13.23 35.30 -13.64
CA LYS A 1023 -13.01 34.09 -14.44
C LYS A 1023 -13.60 32.90 -13.68
N ILE A 1024 -14.53 32.17 -14.29
CA ILE A 1024 -15.08 30.93 -13.69
C ILE A 1024 -14.15 29.76 -14.08
N GLN A 1025 -13.82 28.90 -13.11
CA GLN A 1025 -12.95 27.75 -13.33
C GLN A 1025 -13.61 26.77 -14.32
N GLY A 1026 -12.91 26.45 -15.41
CA GLY A 1026 -13.36 25.50 -16.42
C GLY A 1026 -14.17 26.07 -17.58
N LEU A 1027 -14.42 27.40 -17.63
CA LEU A 1027 -15.02 28.03 -18.82
C LEU A 1027 -13.94 28.54 -19.76
N THR A 1028 -14.12 28.31 -21.05
CA THR A 1028 -13.23 28.71 -22.14
C THR A 1028 -13.92 29.62 -23.16
N ASP A 1029 -15.20 29.39 -23.46
CA ASP A 1029 -16.00 30.19 -24.40
C ASP A 1029 -17.09 31.02 -23.71
N LYS A 1030 -17.61 32.01 -24.43
CA LYS A 1030 -18.70 32.89 -24.06
C LYS A 1030 -20.03 32.15 -23.91
N LYS A 1031 -20.34 31.14 -24.75
CA LYS A 1031 -21.61 30.38 -24.65
C LYS A 1031 -21.73 29.59 -23.35
N GLU A 1032 -20.59 29.15 -22.81
CA GLU A 1032 -20.52 28.40 -21.55
C GLU A 1032 -20.83 29.28 -20.32
N VAL A 1033 -20.78 30.61 -20.46
CA VAL A 1033 -21.14 31.58 -19.41
C VAL A 1033 -22.64 31.65 -19.19
N ASP A 1034 -23.46 31.39 -20.22
CA ASP A 1034 -24.90 31.68 -20.17
C ASP A 1034 -25.63 30.89 -19.08
N PHE A 1035 -25.18 29.65 -18.80
CA PHE A 1035 -25.64 28.86 -17.65
C PHE A 1035 -25.44 29.56 -16.30
N TYR A 1036 -24.40 30.37 -16.12
CA TYR A 1036 -24.07 31.02 -14.84
C TYR A 1036 -24.75 32.37 -14.63
N LEU A 1037 -25.43 32.91 -15.65
CA LEU A 1037 -26.13 34.19 -15.54
C LEU A 1037 -27.20 34.14 -14.44
N GLY A 1038 -27.28 35.20 -13.64
CA GLY A 1038 -28.22 35.32 -12.54
C GLY A 1038 -27.89 34.51 -11.28
N LYS A 1039 -26.86 33.65 -11.26
CA LYS A 1039 -26.51 32.88 -10.06
C LYS A 1039 -25.83 33.76 -8.99
N LYS A 1040 -26.08 33.44 -7.71
CA LYS A 1040 -25.43 34.10 -6.56
C LYS A 1040 -23.93 33.79 -6.55
N ILE A 1041 -23.10 34.74 -6.11
CA ILE A 1041 -21.65 34.61 -5.98
C ILE A 1041 -21.20 35.11 -4.60
N ALA A 1042 -20.22 34.46 -3.99
CA ALA A 1042 -19.71 34.78 -2.66
C ALA A 1042 -18.18 34.94 -2.66
N TYR A 1043 -17.68 36.06 -2.12
CA TYR A 1043 -16.30 36.20 -1.66
C TYR A 1043 -16.26 35.90 -0.16
N ILE A 1044 -15.40 34.97 0.27
CA ILE A 1044 -15.28 34.57 1.68
C ILE A 1044 -13.86 34.89 2.16
N TYR A 1045 -13.75 35.63 3.26
CA TYR A 1045 -12.47 36.03 3.85
C TYR A 1045 -12.46 35.84 5.37
N LYS A 1046 -11.26 35.75 5.95
CA LYS A 1046 -11.04 35.71 7.40
C LYS A 1046 -10.76 37.15 7.88
N ALA A 1047 -11.58 37.65 8.80
CA ALA A 1047 -11.37 38.93 9.47
C ALA A 1047 -10.55 38.74 10.76
N LYS A 1048 -9.92 39.83 11.24
CA LYS A 1048 -9.17 39.81 12.51
C LYS A 1048 -10.07 39.64 13.74
N SER A 1049 -11.27 40.23 13.73
CA SER A 1049 -12.23 40.17 14.85
C SER A 1049 -13.19 38.99 14.75
N LEU A 1050 -13.50 38.38 15.91
CA LEU A 1050 -14.57 37.40 16.08
C LEU A 1050 -15.94 38.11 16.08
N LYS A 1051 -16.96 37.50 15.47
CA LYS A 1051 -18.37 37.95 15.56
C LYS A 1051 -19.28 36.75 15.29
N ASN A 1052 -20.31 36.57 16.12
CA ASN A 1052 -21.24 35.43 16.06
C ASN A 1052 -20.49 34.08 16.01
N GLY A 1053 -19.50 33.88 16.89
CA GLY A 1053 -18.70 32.65 16.96
C GLY A 1053 -17.72 32.38 15.80
N THR A 1054 -17.60 33.28 14.81
CA THR A 1054 -16.74 33.06 13.63
C THR A 1054 -15.91 34.28 13.24
N GLN A 1055 -14.68 34.02 12.78
CA GLN A 1055 -13.80 35.01 12.15
C GLN A 1055 -14.06 35.15 10.64
N PHE A 1056 -14.86 34.26 10.03
CA PHE A 1056 -15.15 34.33 8.59
C PHE A 1056 -16.26 35.33 8.28
N ARG A 1057 -16.13 35.99 7.13
CA ARG A 1057 -17.07 36.98 6.58
C ARG A 1057 -17.34 36.66 5.12
N VAL A 1058 -18.53 37.01 4.65
CA VAL A 1058 -18.97 36.76 3.27
C VAL A 1058 -19.47 38.06 2.64
N VAL A 1059 -18.99 38.38 1.44
CA VAL A 1059 -19.59 39.40 0.58
C VAL A 1059 -20.33 38.69 -0.55
N TRP A 1060 -21.65 38.87 -0.59
CA TRP A 1060 -22.53 38.29 -1.60
C TRP A 1060 -22.67 39.19 -2.83
N GLY A 1061 -23.01 38.58 -3.95
CA GLY A 1061 -23.29 39.23 -5.23
C GLY A 1061 -24.06 38.33 -6.19
N LYS A 1062 -24.21 38.78 -7.43
CA LYS A 1062 -24.90 38.08 -8.53
C LYS A 1062 -24.08 38.20 -9.82
N VAL A 1063 -23.99 37.12 -10.59
CA VAL A 1063 -23.45 37.14 -11.97
C VAL A 1063 -24.48 37.80 -12.89
N VAL A 1064 -24.07 38.77 -13.71
CA VAL A 1064 -25.00 39.64 -14.48
C VAL A 1064 -24.84 39.59 -16.00
N ARG A 1065 -23.65 39.34 -16.56
CA ARG A 1065 -23.43 39.25 -18.02
C ARG A 1065 -22.08 38.61 -18.34
N ALA A 1066 -21.89 38.06 -19.54
CA ALA A 1066 -20.57 37.68 -20.03
C ALA A 1066 -19.62 38.89 -20.23
N HIS A 1067 -18.31 38.61 -20.31
CA HIS A 1067 -17.26 39.59 -20.59
C HIS A 1067 -16.18 38.96 -21.49
N GLY A 1068 -15.96 39.56 -22.67
CA GLY A 1068 -15.07 39.00 -23.69
C GLY A 1068 -15.54 37.65 -24.25
N SER A 1069 -14.63 36.94 -24.91
CA SER A 1069 -14.77 35.56 -25.39
C SER A 1069 -14.40 34.52 -24.33
N ASN A 1070 -13.37 34.79 -23.53
CA ASN A 1070 -12.62 33.77 -22.79
C ASN A 1070 -13.27 33.33 -21.46
N GLY A 1071 -14.59 33.08 -21.43
CA GLY A 1071 -15.29 32.54 -20.26
C GLY A 1071 -15.26 33.41 -18.98
N VAL A 1072 -15.07 34.73 -19.12
CA VAL A 1072 -15.10 35.69 -18.01
C VAL A 1072 -16.51 36.26 -17.84
N VAL A 1073 -16.92 36.49 -16.59
CA VAL A 1073 -18.24 37.03 -16.25
C VAL A 1073 -18.14 38.37 -15.54
N ARG A 1074 -19.13 39.23 -15.76
CA ARG A 1074 -19.40 40.43 -14.96
C ARG A 1074 -20.26 40.03 -13.76
N ALA A 1075 -19.89 40.47 -12.58
CA ALA A 1075 -20.66 40.30 -11.35
C ALA A 1075 -20.90 41.65 -10.66
N LYS A 1076 -22.02 41.78 -9.96
CA LYS A 1076 -22.27 42.88 -9.01
C LYS A 1076 -22.29 42.29 -7.60
N PHE A 1077 -21.47 42.83 -6.70
CA PHE A 1077 -21.49 42.49 -5.27
C PHE A 1077 -22.26 43.55 -4.49
N ALA A 1078 -22.87 43.15 -3.36
CA ALA A 1078 -23.68 44.02 -2.49
C ALA A 1078 -22.83 45.04 -1.71
N LYS A 1079 -21.52 44.77 -1.57
CA LYS A 1079 -20.49 45.75 -1.22
C LYS A 1079 -19.29 45.52 -2.14
N ASN A 1080 -18.51 46.56 -2.41
CA ASN A 1080 -17.30 46.42 -3.21
C ASN A 1080 -16.28 45.52 -2.51
N LEU A 1081 -15.58 44.68 -3.28
CA LEU A 1081 -14.53 43.82 -2.78
C LEU A 1081 -13.26 44.66 -2.54
N PRO A 1082 -12.50 44.42 -1.45
CA PRO A 1082 -11.24 45.13 -1.22
C PRO A 1082 -10.22 44.77 -2.31
N ALA A 1083 -9.22 45.63 -2.53
CA ALA A 1083 -8.14 45.36 -3.49
C ALA A 1083 -7.43 44.02 -3.21
N GLU A 1084 -7.30 43.66 -1.94
CA GLU A 1084 -6.85 42.36 -1.45
C GLU A 1084 -7.59 41.14 -2.02
N ALA A 1085 -8.81 41.29 -2.55
CA ALA A 1085 -9.58 40.18 -3.11
C ALA A 1085 -9.12 39.80 -4.53
N ILE A 1086 -8.36 40.66 -5.21
CA ILE A 1086 -7.87 40.41 -6.56
C ILE A 1086 -6.98 39.15 -6.55
N SER A 1087 -7.16 38.29 -7.55
CA SER A 1087 -6.56 36.95 -7.66
C SER A 1087 -6.96 35.96 -6.55
N LYS A 1088 -7.77 36.34 -5.55
CA LYS A 1088 -8.35 35.39 -4.57
C LYS A 1088 -9.60 34.71 -5.15
N SER A 1089 -9.91 33.53 -4.59
CA SER A 1089 -11.01 32.71 -5.09
C SER A 1089 -12.38 33.17 -4.56
N VAL A 1090 -13.33 33.25 -5.49
CA VAL A 1090 -14.77 33.48 -5.22
C VAL A 1090 -15.55 32.20 -5.51
N ARG A 1091 -16.76 32.08 -4.95
CA ARG A 1091 -17.63 30.90 -5.07
C ARG A 1091 -18.90 31.27 -5.85
N VAL A 1092 -19.02 30.83 -7.09
CA VAL A 1092 -20.21 31.05 -7.93
C VAL A 1092 -21.17 29.88 -7.71
N MET A 1093 -22.34 30.14 -7.13
CA MET A 1093 -23.31 29.11 -6.79
C MET A 1093 -23.87 28.43 -8.04
N LEU A 1094 -24.27 27.16 -7.92
CA LEU A 1094 -24.82 26.36 -9.02
C LEU A 1094 -26.36 26.29 -9.04
N TYR A 1095 -27.01 26.51 -7.91
CA TYR A 1095 -28.47 26.51 -7.78
C TYR A 1095 -29.11 27.82 -8.29
N PRO A 1096 -30.38 27.79 -8.78
CA PRO A 1096 -31.12 28.99 -9.15
C PRO A 1096 -31.53 29.82 -7.92
N SER A 1097 -31.74 31.12 -8.09
CA SER A 1097 -32.03 32.07 -6.99
C SER A 1097 -33.39 32.76 -7.21
N ARG A 1098 -34.45 32.10 -6.71
CA ARG A 1098 -35.71 32.73 -6.25
C ARG A 1098 -35.84 32.64 -4.71
N VAL A 1099 -34.66 32.71 -4.07
CA VAL A 1099 -34.35 32.92 -2.65
C VAL A 1099 -33.08 33.75 -2.64
#